data_AF-A0A971QP78-F1
#
_entry.id   AF-A0A971QP78-F1
#
_cell.length_a   1.000
_cell.length_b   1.000
_cell.length_c   1.000
_cell.angle_alpha   90.00
_cell.angle_beta   90.00
_cell.angle_gamma   90.00
#
_symmetry.space_group_name_H-M   'P 1'
#
loop_
_entity.id
_entity.type
_entity.pdbx_description
1 polymer ?
#
loop_
_entity_poly.entity_id
_entity_poly.type
_entity_poly.pdbx_seq_one_letter_code
_entity_poly.pdbx_strand_id
1 'polypeptide(L)'
;MRIKPVTYLLILLFSFLVLQGFPTGKYKIGFSQCTTSDHWRQTQLRLMEMELSFYPDMELQVKDAGDNNELQIRQINEFLAEGIDLLIVSPNESEPVTPVVEKVFNQGIPVIVIDRTINTDRYTAYIGGNNYEIGLEAGRYAAALLKGKGDILEIKGLSGSSPAIARHAGFLKSLESFPNIRIVKSADGEWNWNIARQVMTNLVNSRLNYDLIFAHNDVMALEAYKVLRESASPLHPYILGIDGLPGDNGGIQYVLDGRLDATFLYPTGGEKAIQTAHQILTGLPYKKQNIMSTMVIDSTNARILKMQTDETELLQQKIEKQRSILATQLLKNKTQRSALISLIALLAVTAAFIVVIFQALRTRKRANRALEQKNQEIEKQKEAIITQRDQLVEVSRQLEEATQAKLRFYTNISHEFRTPLTLIKGPLENLMESEEFSPAHRNQFSLMHRNTVRLLRLVNQLMDFRKLENQKMELAASENDLLAFLGDIRESFSSLAGKRNIDLQVISGEKEIKIWFDRDKMDKVFFNILSNAFKFTSDGGEITVFVTLPEVKEREAPAEEVLIEIRDTGTGIPARHLDKIFDRFYQAEKSQAFRGTGLGLNLSREFVEMHHGQLTASSHEGEGTSFFIRLPLGTRHLQPDELVQGTVNSMDFKDNQILTEDLAADLPLPSGEFPGEKKPVILIVEDEPDIREFIRQSLGDSYQIIEAGDGREGLTSALEEEPDLIISDVMMPEMNGLELTRAIKTDQRTCHLPVILLTARAALEHKLEGLEEGADSYIPKPFNSRHLQIRVRKLLENRAKIREHYKLSTDLKEEISGISRLDKKFLSGLVQMVEENLGDENLSVDEMGTKLGISRVHLYRKIKKLTGLSVSDFVTSVKLKKSTELLLNSGKTISEIAYEVGFTSPSYFSRCFKEYFKIAPSEYVARMKNREPR
;
A
#
# COMPACT_ATOMS: atom_id res chain seq x y z
N MET A 1 -25.67 -3.90 2.71
CA MET A 1 -26.77 -2.95 2.44
C MET A 1 -27.97 -3.21 3.35
N ARG A 2 -27.90 -2.86 4.65
CA ARG A 2 -29.05 -2.84 5.60
C ARG A 2 -28.72 -1.90 6.78
N ILE A 3 -28.73 -0.59 6.54
CA ILE A 3 -28.54 0.46 7.59
C ILE A 3 -29.90 1.07 8.01
N LYS A 4 -31.01 0.64 7.39
CA LYS A 4 -32.34 1.25 7.57
C LYS A 4 -32.93 1.17 9.00
N PRO A 5 -32.82 0.08 9.80
CA PRO A 5 -33.54 0.04 11.08
C PRO A 5 -32.91 0.92 12.18
N VAL A 6 -31.60 1.18 12.13
CA VAL A 6 -30.89 1.98 13.16
C VAL A 6 -31.15 3.49 12.96
N THR A 7 -31.31 3.93 11.71
CA THR A 7 -31.65 5.31 11.39
C THR A 7 -33.09 5.65 11.79
N TYR A 8 -34.05 4.74 11.58
CA TYR A 8 -35.42 4.95 12.06
C TYR A 8 -35.52 5.00 13.59
N LEU A 9 -34.74 4.21 14.32
CA LEU A 9 -34.72 4.23 15.79
C LEU A 9 -34.12 5.54 16.34
N LEU A 10 -33.07 6.07 15.70
CA LEU A 10 -32.46 7.36 16.02
C LEU A 10 -33.40 8.54 15.72
N ILE A 11 -34.14 8.48 14.60
CA ILE A 11 -35.14 9.50 14.26
C ILE A 11 -36.33 9.46 15.22
N LEU A 12 -36.77 8.27 15.64
CA LEU A 12 -37.84 8.14 16.66
C LEU A 12 -37.40 8.68 18.03
N LEU A 13 -36.15 8.41 18.45
CA LEU A 13 -35.58 8.96 19.68
C LEU A 13 -35.38 10.48 19.63
N PHE A 14 -35.06 11.04 18.46
CA PHE A 14 -34.97 12.49 18.28
C PHE A 14 -36.35 13.16 18.26
N SER A 15 -37.37 12.48 17.72
CA SER A 15 -38.75 13.00 17.69
C SER A 15 -39.44 13.06 19.06
N PHE A 16 -39.00 12.23 20.02
CA PHE A 16 -39.53 12.25 21.39
C PHE A 16 -38.92 13.35 22.27
N LEU A 17 -37.83 14.00 21.83
CA LEU A 17 -37.14 15.05 22.60
C LEU A 17 -37.66 16.47 22.34
N VAL A 18 -38.51 16.68 21.32
CA VAL A 18 -38.91 18.03 20.85
C VAL A 18 -40.32 18.46 21.32
N LEU A 19 -41.07 17.60 22.01
CA LEU A 19 -42.37 17.96 22.55
C LEU A 19 -42.27 18.39 24.02
N GLN A 20 -41.84 19.65 24.25
CA GLN A 20 -42.18 20.36 25.48
C GLN A 20 -42.52 21.83 25.22
N GLY A 21 -43.74 22.19 25.63
CA GLY A 21 -44.15 23.55 25.95
C GLY A 21 -45.10 24.19 24.96
N PHE A 22 -46.40 23.94 25.10
CA PHE A 22 -47.39 24.94 24.67
C PHE A 22 -47.30 26.11 25.65
N PRO A 23 -47.09 27.36 25.20
CA PRO A 23 -47.25 28.52 26.06
C PRO A 23 -48.75 28.74 26.30
N THR A 24 -49.21 28.52 27.52
CA THR A 24 -50.46 29.14 27.97
C THR A 24 -50.15 30.62 28.13
N GLY A 25 -50.64 31.46 27.21
CA GLY A 25 -50.45 32.91 27.26
C GLY A 25 -51.01 33.47 28.57
N LYS A 26 -50.28 34.40 29.20
CA LYS A 26 -50.78 35.12 30.37
C LYS A 26 -51.81 36.15 29.94
N TYR A 27 -52.89 36.31 30.70
CA TYR A 27 -53.84 37.41 30.54
C TYR A 27 -53.19 38.74 30.91
N LYS A 28 -53.28 39.74 30.04
CA LYS A 28 -52.75 41.09 30.23
C LYS A 28 -53.83 42.01 30.76
N ILE A 29 -53.57 42.63 31.90
CA ILE A 29 -54.48 43.56 32.57
C ILE A 29 -53.83 44.93 32.55
N GLY A 30 -54.45 45.89 31.84
CA GLY A 30 -54.05 47.28 31.92
C GLY A 30 -54.68 47.95 33.14
N PHE A 31 -53.90 48.60 33.98
CA PHE A 31 -54.37 49.41 35.09
C PHE A 31 -54.03 50.89 34.85
N SER A 32 -55.05 51.67 34.51
CA SER A 32 -54.94 53.13 34.35
C SER A 32 -55.31 53.82 35.66
N GLN A 33 -54.29 54.32 36.35
CA GLN A 33 -54.42 54.99 37.64
C GLN A 33 -54.40 56.51 37.46
N CYS A 34 -55.18 57.25 38.25
CA CYS A 34 -55.20 58.72 38.17
C CYS A 34 -53.91 59.36 38.71
N THR A 35 -53.35 58.83 39.81
CA THR A 35 -52.10 59.27 40.45
C THR A 35 -51.50 58.11 41.26
N THR A 36 -50.18 57.99 41.34
CA THR A 36 -49.48 57.09 42.30
C THR A 36 -48.76 57.85 43.41
N SER A 37 -48.94 59.17 43.46
CA SER A 37 -48.19 60.07 44.34
C SER A 37 -48.57 59.95 45.82
N ASP A 38 -49.79 59.48 46.13
CA ASP A 38 -50.28 59.36 47.50
C ASP A 38 -50.17 57.92 48.06
N HIS A 39 -50.06 57.85 49.39
CA HIS A 39 -49.86 56.59 50.12
C HIS A 39 -51.04 55.61 49.96
N TRP A 40 -52.26 56.13 49.77
CA TRP A 40 -53.44 55.30 49.59
C TRP A 40 -53.38 54.56 48.24
N ARG A 41 -52.96 55.25 47.17
CA ARG A 41 -52.77 54.65 45.84
C ARG A 41 -51.61 53.66 45.78
N GLN A 42 -50.52 53.96 46.47
CA GLN A 42 -49.41 53.02 46.62
C GLN A 42 -49.86 51.76 47.36
N THR A 43 -50.68 51.90 48.41
CA THR A 43 -51.24 50.77 49.15
C THR A 43 -52.24 49.99 48.28
N GLN A 44 -53.07 50.67 47.48
CA GLN A 44 -53.96 50.03 46.52
C GLN A 44 -53.17 49.18 45.51
N LEU A 45 -52.13 49.73 44.90
CA LEU A 45 -51.29 49.01 43.96
C LEU A 45 -50.56 47.84 44.62
N ARG A 46 -49.97 48.04 45.80
CA ARG A 46 -49.31 46.98 46.57
C ARG A 46 -50.27 45.82 46.83
N LEU A 47 -51.50 46.10 47.25
CA LEU A 47 -52.51 45.07 47.50
C LEU A 47 -52.98 44.38 46.20
N MET A 48 -53.01 45.08 45.07
CA MET A 48 -53.24 44.45 43.76
C MET A 48 -52.09 43.50 43.41
N GLU A 49 -50.83 43.90 43.55
CA GLU A 49 -49.66 43.06 43.28
C GLU A 49 -49.61 41.83 44.19
N MET A 50 -49.95 42.02 45.47
CA MET A 50 -50.10 40.93 46.45
C MET A 50 -51.15 39.91 46.00
N GLU A 51 -52.33 40.37 45.62
CA GLU A 51 -53.40 39.49 45.17
C GLU A 51 -53.06 38.83 43.82
N LEU A 52 -52.42 39.57 42.90
CA LEU A 52 -51.95 39.07 41.61
C LEU A 52 -50.95 37.93 41.78
N SER A 53 -50.20 37.93 42.89
CA SER A 53 -49.29 36.85 43.21
C SER A 53 -50.01 35.49 43.21
N PHE A 54 -51.28 35.40 43.62
CA PHE A 54 -52.06 34.16 43.62
C PHE A 54 -52.49 33.69 42.22
N TYR A 55 -52.40 34.54 41.20
CA TYR A 55 -52.84 34.26 39.83
C TYR A 55 -51.66 34.38 38.84
N PRO A 56 -50.79 33.36 38.75
CA PRO A 56 -49.55 33.41 37.94
C PRO A 56 -49.79 33.56 36.43
N ASP A 57 -51.01 33.28 35.97
CA ASP A 57 -51.46 33.37 34.59
C ASP A 57 -51.98 34.76 34.23
N MET A 58 -51.92 35.74 35.14
CA MET A 58 -52.31 37.13 34.92
C MET A 58 -51.10 38.06 35.10
N GLU A 59 -51.05 39.12 34.31
CA GLU A 59 -50.00 40.13 34.33
C GLU A 59 -50.64 41.52 34.39
N LEU A 60 -50.22 42.35 35.35
CA LEU A 60 -50.74 43.69 35.56
C LEU A 60 -49.73 44.72 35.03
N GLN A 61 -50.19 45.60 34.15
CA GLN A 61 -49.41 46.71 33.59
C GLN A 61 -50.01 48.02 34.08
N VAL A 62 -49.23 48.85 34.76
CA VAL A 62 -49.73 50.05 35.44
C VAL A 62 -49.25 51.31 34.71
N LYS A 63 -50.17 52.24 34.46
CA LYS A 63 -49.85 53.58 33.93
C LYS A 63 -50.44 54.65 34.86
N ASP A 64 -49.58 55.57 35.27
CA ASP A 64 -49.92 56.68 36.16
C ASP A 64 -50.18 57.96 35.35
N ALA A 65 -51.37 58.53 35.50
CA ALA A 65 -51.77 59.75 34.82
C ALA A 65 -51.30 61.06 35.49
N GLY A 66 -50.73 61.01 36.70
CA GLY A 66 -50.23 62.21 37.40
C GLY A 66 -51.27 63.33 37.53
N ASP A 67 -52.51 62.96 37.85
CA ASP A 67 -53.68 63.84 37.96
C ASP A 67 -54.02 64.61 36.66
N ASN A 68 -53.62 64.09 35.49
CA ASN A 68 -53.86 64.69 34.18
C ASN A 68 -54.79 63.85 33.28
N ASN A 69 -55.94 64.42 32.91
CA ASN A 69 -56.97 63.74 32.10
C ASN A 69 -56.48 63.37 30.68
N GLU A 70 -55.77 64.26 29.99
CA GLU A 70 -55.28 64.01 28.62
C GLU A 70 -54.25 62.89 28.59
N LEU A 71 -53.38 62.85 29.60
CA LEU A 71 -52.41 61.78 29.76
C LEU A 71 -53.12 60.45 30.05
N GLN A 72 -54.11 60.44 30.94
CA GLN A 72 -54.87 59.23 31.24
C GLN A 72 -55.56 58.67 29.99
N ILE A 73 -56.18 59.53 29.18
CA ILE A 73 -56.83 59.14 27.92
C ILE A 73 -55.82 58.54 26.95
N ARG A 74 -54.62 59.13 26.83
CA ARG A 74 -53.55 58.60 25.98
C ARG A 74 -53.11 57.21 26.44
N GLN A 75 -52.85 57.04 27.74
CA GLN A 75 -52.42 55.77 28.33
C GLN A 75 -53.46 54.66 28.14
N ILE A 76 -54.76 54.96 28.27
CA ILE A 76 -55.82 53.99 28.00
C ILE A 76 -55.82 53.58 26.52
N ASN A 77 -55.61 54.51 25.59
CA ASN A 77 -55.48 54.16 24.17
C ASN A 77 -54.21 53.34 23.86
N GLU A 78 -53.12 53.57 24.59
CA GLU A 78 -51.91 52.74 24.48
C GLU A 78 -52.18 51.31 24.95
N PHE A 79 -52.88 51.12 26.08
CA PHE A 79 -53.29 49.78 26.51
C PHE A 79 -54.12 49.04 25.46
N LEU A 80 -55.04 49.76 24.79
CA LEU A 80 -55.79 49.19 23.66
C LEU A 80 -54.87 48.74 22.52
N ALA A 81 -53.83 49.53 22.19
CA ALA A 81 -52.87 49.19 21.15
C ALA A 81 -51.96 48.00 21.55
N GLU A 82 -51.67 47.84 22.84
CA GLU A 82 -50.85 46.75 23.41
C GLU A 82 -51.62 45.40 23.50
N GLY A 83 -52.95 45.43 23.28
CA GLY A 83 -53.81 44.25 23.27
C GLY A 83 -54.04 43.68 24.67
N ILE A 84 -54.53 44.52 25.59
CA ILE A 84 -54.96 44.06 26.92
C ILE A 84 -56.24 43.21 26.86
N ASP A 85 -56.34 42.23 27.76
CA ASP A 85 -57.51 41.37 27.91
C ASP A 85 -58.57 41.99 28.85
N LEU A 86 -58.16 42.88 29.75
CA LEU A 86 -59.04 43.59 30.69
C LEU A 86 -58.43 44.95 31.09
N LEU A 87 -59.28 45.97 31.23
CA LEU A 87 -58.90 47.28 31.75
C LEU A 87 -59.42 47.48 33.18
N ILE A 88 -58.54 47.84 34.10
CA ILE A 88 -58.88 48.43 35.39
C ILE A 88 -58.62 49.92 35.28
N VAL A 89 -59.56 50.77 35.70
CA VAL A 89 -59.42 52.22 35.60
C VAL A 89 -59.91 52.92 36.87
N SER A 90 -59.11 53.84 37.39
CA SER A 90 -59.51 54.83 38.38
C SER A 90 -59.51 56.21 37.71
N PRO A 91 -60.67 56.70 37.22
CA PRO A 91 -60.75 57.94 36.47
C PRO A 91 -60.25 59.15 37.27
N ASN A 92 -59.41 60.00 36.70
CA ASN A 92 -59.01 61.25 37.36
C ASN A 92 -60.22 62.18 37.55
N GLU A 93 -60.96 62.44 36.48
CA GLU A 93 -62.27 63.09 36.55
C GLU A 93 -63.31 62.26 35.80
N SER A 94 -64.55 62.26 36.30
CA SER A 94 -65.61 61.41 35.76
C SER A 94 -65.98 61.76 34.32
N GLU A 95 -66.14 63.05 34.00
CA GLU A 95 -66.59 63.48 32.67
C GLU A 95 -65.54 63.29 31.55
N PRO A 96 -64.27 63.74 31.69
CA PRO A 96 -63.29 63.69 30.60
C PRO A 96 -62.85 62.26 30.23
N VAL A 97 -62.84 61.34 31.19
CA VAL A 97 -62.34 59.97 31.00
C VAL A 97 -63.45 59.02 30.52
N THR A 98 -64.74 59.38 30.70
CA THR A 98 -65.87 58.53 30.30
C THR A 98 -65.80 58.08 28.82
N PRO A 99 -65.57 58.96 27.82
CA PRO A 99 -65.61 58.56 26.41
C PRO A 99 -64.58 57.49 26.03
N VAL A 100 -63.37 57.55 26.59
CA VAL A 100 -62.32 56.56 26.29
C VAL A 100 -62.60 55.22 26.97
N VAL A 101 -63.21 55.24 28.16
CA VAL A 101 -63.63 54.02 28.85
C VAL A 101 -64.76 53.32 28.10
N GLU A 102 -65.75 54.08 27.61
CA GLU A 102 -66.81 53.52 26.77
C GLU A 102 -66.28 52.91 25.47
N LYS A 103 -65.26 53.54 24.87
CA LYS A 103 -64.58 53.01 23.69
C LYS A 103 -63.99 51.62 23.97
N VAL A 104 -63.30 51.43 25.10
CA VAL A 104 -62.73 50.14 25.51
C VAL A 104 -63.84 49.09 25.69
N PHE A 105 -64.88 49.46 26.45
CA PHE A 105 -66.01 48.57 26.73
C PHE A 105 -66.74 48.14 25.45
N ASN A 106 -66.98 49.05 24.51
CA ASN A 106 -67.65 48.78 23.24
C ASN A 106 -66.82 47.91 22.28
N GLN A 107 -65.49 47.82 22.46
CA GLN A 107 -64.63 46.88 21.73
C GLN A 107 -64.70 45.45 22.31
N GLY A 108 -65.51 45.22 23.34
CA GLY A 108 -65.68 43.92 23.98
C GLY A 108 -64.65 43.60 25.06
N ILE A 109 -63.76 44.55 25.38
CA ILE A 109 -62.78 44.39 26.46
C ILE A 109 -63.48 44.73 27.79
N PRO A 110 -63.47 43.81 28.78
CA PRO A 110 -64.05 44.09 30.08
C PRO A 110 -63.37 45.26 30.79
N VAL A 111 -64.18 46.11 31.45
CA VAL A 111 -63.68 47.26 32.21
C VAL A 111 -64.11 47.17 33.67
N ILE A 112 -63.15 47.20 34.58
CA ILE A 112 -63.36 47.37 36.01
C ILE A 112 -63.08 48.83 36.36
N VAL A 113 -64.08 49.52 36.88
CA VAL A 113 -63.93 50.88 37.41
C VAL A 113 -63.68 50.77 38.92
N ILE A 114 -62.62 51.40 39.42
CA ILE A 114 -62.23 51.32 40.83
C ILE A 114 -62.13 52.70 41.46
N ASP A 115 -62.57 52.79 42.72
CA ASP A 115 -62.57 53.97 43.57
C ASP A 115 -63.44 55.12 43.04
N ARG A 116 -63.00 55.81 41.99
CA ARG A 116 -63.74 56.90 41.33
C ARG A 116 -64.70 56.34 40.27
N THR A 117 -65.75 57.09 39.96
CA THR A 117 -66.83 56.66 39.03
C THR A 117 -66.70 57.35 37.67
N ILE A 118 -67.30 56.74 36.63
CA ILE A 118 -67.59 57.39 35.35
C ILE A 118 -69.08 57.80 35.29
N ASN A 119 -69.46 58.63 34.32
CA ASN A 119 -70.83 59.19 34.23
C ASN A 119 -71.87 58.23 33.62
N THR A 120 -71.48 57.01 33.24
CA THR A 120 -72.36 56.05 32.55
C THR A 120 -72.23 54.63 33.13
N ASP A 121 -73.20 53.77 32.88
CA ASP A 121 -73.20 52.37 33.33
C ASP A 121 -72.42 51.42 32.39
N ARG A 122 -71.64 51.98 31.45
CA ARG A 122 -70.89 51.25 30.43
C ARG A 122 -69.52 50.77 30.95
N TYR A 123 -69.59 49.89 31.93
CA TYR A 123 -68.45 49.16 32.49
C TYR A 123 -68.91 47.76 32.95
N THR A 124 -67.95 46.87 33.16
CA THR A 124 -68.21 45.46 33.52
C THR A 124 -68.45 45.30 35.02
N ALA A 125 -67.61 45.89 35.85
CA ALA A 125 -67.78 45.89 37.30
C ALA A 125 -67.26 47.19 37.95
N TYR A 126 -67.86 47.60 39.06
CA TYR A 126 -67.41 48.70 39.91
C TYR A 126 -66.97 48.17 41.27
N ILE A 127 -65.88 48.75 41.80
CA ILE A 127 -65.30 48.42 43.10
C ILE A 127 -64.97 49.73 43.81
N GLY A 128 -65.53 49.97 44.99
CA GLY A 128 -65.25 51.19 45.73
C GLY A 128 -65.86 51.18 47.12
N GLY A 129 -65.42 52.10 47.98
CA GLY A 129 -66.05 52.31 49.28
C GLY A 129 -67.26 53.25 49.17
N ASN A 130 -68.21 53.10 50.09
CA ASN A 130 -69.37 53.99 50.16
C ASN A 130 -69.01 55.30 50.87
N ASN A 131 -68.54 56.29 50.11
CA ASN A 131 -68.13 57.60 50.65
C ASN A 131 -69.24 58.35 51.41
N TYR A 132 -70.52 58.15 51.04
CA TYR A 132 -71.65 58.74 51.75
C TYR A 132 -71.85 58.09 53.13
N GLU A 133 -71.78 56.77 53.21
CA GLU A 133 -71.86 56.02 54.46
C GLU A 133 -70.68 56.33 55.40
N ILE A 134 -69.48 56.54 54.85
CA ILE A 134 -68.32 57.00 55.63
C ILE A 134 -68.60 58.36 56.27
N GLY A 135 -69.12 59.31 55.49
CA GLY A 135 -69.52 60.61 56.03
C GLY A 135 -70.57 60.47 57.13
N LEU A 136 -71.55 59.61 56.93
CA LEU A 136 -72.62 59.35 57.89
C LEU A 136 -72.08 58.76 59.21
N GLU A 137 -71.21 57.76 59.13
CA GLU A 137 -70.55 57.17 60.32
C GLU A 137 -69.63 58.17 61.01
N ALA A 138 -68.89 58.99 60.25
CA ALA A 138 -68.07 60.07 60.80
C ALA A 138 -68.90 61.10 61.56
N GLY A 139 -70.08 61.46 61.04
CA GLY A 139 -70.99 62.38 61.73
C GLY A 139 -71.58 61.79 63.00
N ARG A 140 -71.96 60.50 62.99
CA ARG A 140 -72.46 59.79 64.18
C ARG A 140 -71.40 59.71 65.26
N TYR A 141 -70.18 59.35 64.88
CA TYR A 141 -69.05 59.23 65.80
C TYR A 141 -68.63 60.59 66.36
N ALA A 142 -68.57 61.64 65.52
CA ALA A 142 -68.33 63.01 65.97
C ALA A 142 -69.38 63.47 66.99
N ALA A 143 -70.66 63.19 66.74
CA ALA A 143 -71.73 63.52 67.67
C ALA A 143 -71.63 62.76 69.00
N ALA A 144 -71.20 61.49 68.96
CA ALA A 144 -70.95 60.70 70.16
C ALA A 144 -69.78 61.24 70.98
N LEU A 145 -68.65 61.59 70.34
CA LEU A 145 -67.48 62.19 70.99
C LEU A 145 -67.82 63.54 71.67
N LEU A 146 -68.59 64.38 70.98
CA LEU A 146 -69.04 65.68 71.48
C LEU A 146 -70.24 65.59 72.44
N LYS A 147 -70.72 64.38 72.77
CA LYS A 147 -71.90 64.15 73.63
C LYS A 147 -73.12 64.96 73.18
N GLY A 148 -73.29 65.12 71.87
CA GLY A 148 -74.41 65.84 71.25
C GLY A 148 -74.31 67.37 71.22
N LYS A 149 -73.20 68.00 71.63
CA LYS A 149 -73.01 69.46 71.56
C LYS A 149 -71.55 69.85 71.30
N GLY A 150 -71.30 70.70 70.30
CA GLY A 150 -69.95 71.24 70.02
C GLY A 150 -69.82 71.87 68.64
N ASP A 151 -68.70 72.55 68.41
CA ASP A 151 -68.39 73.24 67.16
C ASP A 151 -67.36 72.43 66.33
N ILE A 152 -67.66 72.19 65.05
CA ILE A 152 -66.85 71.35 64.15
C ILE A 152 -66.18 72.19 63.07
N LEU A 153 -64.89 71.95 62.86
CA LEU A 153 -64.14 72.42 61.70
C LEU A 153 -64.02 71.29 60.67
N GLU A 154 -64.44 71.54 59.42
CA GLU A 154 -64.33 70.56 58.34
C GLU A 154 -63.23 70.94 57.33
N ILE A 155 -62.35 69.99 57.01
CA ILE A 155 -61.34 70.12 55.96
C ILE A 155 -61.71 69.11 54.84
N LYS A 156 -62.30 69.63 53.76
CA LYS A 156 -62.83 68.84 52.65
C LYS A 156 -61.74 68.45 51.66
N GLY A 157 -61.96 67.35 50.94
CA GLY A 157 -61.19 67.03 49.74
C GLY A 157 -61.43 68.00 48.58
N LEU A 158 -60.91 67.66 47.39
CA LEU A 158 -61.13 68.46 46.17
C LEU A 158 -62.64 68.60 45.87
N SER A 159 -63.14 69.83 45.80
CA SER A 159 -64.58 70.15 45.71
C SER A 159 -65.32 69.54 44.51
N GLY A 160 -64.63 69.22 43.42
CA GLY A 160 -65.21 68.54 42.25
C GLY A 160 -65.19 67.01 42.31
N SER A 161 -64.57 66.41 43.32
CA SER A 161 -64.40 64.95 43.40
C SER A 161 -65.60 64.28 44.08
N SER A 162 -66.09 63.18 43.50
CA SER A 162 -67.24 62.44 44.05
C SER A 162 -67.06 61.97 45.50
N PRO A 163 -65.84 61.59 45.98
CA PRO A 163 -65.65 61.24 47.39
C PRO A 163 -65.84 62.42 48.34
N ALA A 164 -65.34 63.62 48.01
CA ALA A 164 -65.46 64.80 48.87
C ALA A 164 -66.93 65.23 49.02
N ILE A 165 -67.66 65.24 47.90
CA ILE A 165 -69.09 65.59 47.87
C ILE A 165 -69.90 64.59 48.71
N ALA A 166 -69.67 63.30 48.53
CA ALA A 166 -70.39 62.24 49.24
C ALA A 166 -70.07 62.22 50.74
N ARG A 167 -68.80 62.34 51.13
CA ARG A 167 -68.37 62.41 52.54
C ARG A 167 -69.02 63.59 53.25
N HIS A 168 -68.99 64.77 52.63
CA HIS A 168 -69.63 65.97 53.17
C HIS A 168 -71.16 65.80 53.33
N ALA A 169 -71.84 65.31 52.28
CA ALA A 169 -73.29 65.13 52.30
C ALA A 169 -73.75 64.11 53.36
N GLY A 170 -73.02 63.00 53.51
CA GLY A 170 -73.28 62.00 54.55
C GLY A 170 -73.04 62.55 55.96
N PHE A 171 -71.96 63.32 56.13
CA PHE A 171 -71.62 63.96 57.40
C PHE A 171 -72.70 64.94 57.84
N LEU A 172 -73.12 65.85 56.95
CA LEU A 172 -74.24 66.76 57.20
C LEU A 172 -75.52 66.00 57.56
N LYS A 173 -75.84 64.94 56.81
CA LYS A 173 -77.06 64.15 57.06
C LYS A 173 -77.12 63.57 58.47
N SER A 174 -75.98 63.11 58.98
CA SER A 174 -75.91 62.59 60.35
C SER A 174 -76.10 63.69 61.40
N LEU A 175 -75.54 64.88 61.15
CA LEU A 175 -75.62 66.00 62.11
C LEU A 175 -77.01 66.63 62.20
N GLU A 176 -77.90 66.44 61.21
CA GLU A 176 -79.31 66.87 61.28
C GLU A 176 -80.03 66.34 62.54
N SER A 177 -79.61 65.18 63.06
CA SER A 177 -80.17 64.57 64.28
C SER A 177 -79.66 65.21 65.58
N PHE A 178 -78.68 66.12 65.51
CA PHE A 178 -77.99 66.72 66.66
C PHE A 178 -77.94 68.26 66.53
N PRO A 179 -79.02 68.98 66.88
CA PRO A 179 -79.15 70.42 66.60
C PRO A 179 -78.17 71.32 67.38
N ASN A 180 -77.53 70.79 68.43
CA ASN A 180 -76.54 71.51 69.23
C ASN A 180 -75.10 71.33 68.72
N ILE A 181 -74.90 70.64 67.60
CA ILE A 181 -73.63 70.51 66.90
C ILE A 181 -73.67 71.37 65.65
N ARG A 182 -72.64 72.18 65.41
CA ARG A 182 -72.59 73.09 64.26
C ARG A 182 -71.23 73.03 63.58
N ILE A 183 -71.23 73.06 62.25
CA ILE A 183 -69.99 73.24 61.48
C ILE A 183 -69.69 74.74 61.45
N VAL A 184 -68.66 75.18 62.17
CA VAL A 184 -68.28 76.61 62.26
C VAL A 184 -67.56 77.09 61.01
N LYS A 185 -66.85 76.19 60.33
CA LYS A 185 -66.18 76.47 59.06
C LYS A 185 -65.93 75.17 58.29
N SER A 186 -66.10 75.24 56.98
CA SER A 186 -65.69 74.20 56.04
C SER A 186 -64.73 74.82 55.03
N ALA A 187 -63.59 74.17 54.80
CA ALA A 187 -62.53 74.65 53.92
C ALA A 187 -61.98 73.52 53.05
N ASP A 188 -61.51 73.85 51.84
CA ASP A 188 -61.02 72.86 50.88
C ASP A 188 -59.53 72.63 51.06
N GLY A 189 -59.13 71.43 51.48
CA GLY A 189 -57.75 70.99 51.61
C GLY A 189 -57.22 70.19 50.40
N GLU A 190 -58.08 69.94 49.40
CA GLU A 190 -57.74 69.32 48.11
C GLU A 190 -56.98 67.98 48.20
N TRP A 191 -57.24 67.20 49.26
CA TRP A 191 -56.54 65.94 49.56
C TRP A 191 -55.04 66.10 49.86
N ASN A 192 -54.52 67.33 49.90
CA ASN A 192 -53.09 67.63 49.89
C ASN A 192 -52.62 68.18 51.24
N TRP A 193 -51.52 67.62 51.74
CA TRP A 193 -50.93 68.00 53.03
C TRP A 193 -50.52 69.49 53.07
N ASN A 194 -49.95 70.03 51.99
CA ASN A 194 -49.48 71.42 51.93
C ASN A 194 -50.65 72.41 51.92
N ILE A 195 -51.71 72.11 51.17
CA ILE A 195 -52.90 72.96 51.12
C ILE A 195 -53.63 72.89 52.46
N ALA A 196 -53.83 71.70 53.03
CA ALA A 196 -54.42 71.55 54.36
C ALA A 196 -53.62 72.28 55.45
N ARG A 197 -52.28 72.28 55.37
CA ARG A 197 -51.42 73.08 56.25
C ARG A 197 -51.72 74.58 56.12
N GLN A 198 -51.75 75.12 54.90
CA GLN A 198 -52.06 76.54 54.67
C GLN A 198 -53.45 76.92 55.19
N VAL A 199 -54.46 76.10 54.89
CA VAL A 199 -55.83 76.25 55.37
C VAL A 199 -55.86 76.26 56.89
N MET A 200 -55.21 75.28 57.54
CA MET A 200 -55.20 75.19 58.99
C MET A 200 -54.47 76.36 59.66
N THR A 201 -53.33 76.79 59.11
CA THR A 201 -52.59 77.97 59.62
C THR A 201 -53.46 79.23 59.58
N ASN A 202 -54.20 79.44 58.47
CA ASN A 202 -55.13 80.57 58.36
C ASN A 202 -56.28 80.50 59.37
N LEU A 203 -56.80 79.29 59.63
CA LEU A 203 -57.89 79.08 60.58
C LEU A 203 -57.45 79.26 62.03
N VAL A 204 -56.26 78.80 62.41
CA VAL A 204 -55.68 79.07 63.73
C VAL A 204 -55.52 80.58 63.96
N ASN A 205 -55.03 81.32 62.95
CA ASN A 205 -54.88 82.78 63.02
C ASN A 205 -56.22 83.52 63.18
N SER A 206 -57.32 82.96 62.67
CA SER A 206 -58.66 83.53 62.78
C SER A 206 -59.31 83.41 64.17
N ARG A 207 -58.67 82.70 65.12
CA ARG A 207 -59.15 82.48 66.50
C ARG A 207 -60.57 81.90 66.60
N LEU A 208 -60.98 81.11 65.62
CA LEU A 208 -62.21 80.33 65.71
C LEU A 208 -62.08 79.27 66.82
N ASN A 209 -63.15 79.09 67.60
CA ASN A 209 -63.25 77.99 68.56
C ASN A 209 -63.90 76.78 67.87
N TYR A 210 -63.33 75.60 68.06
CA TYR A 210 -63.84 74.33 67.54
C TYR A 210 -63.40 73.21 68.47
N ASP A 211 -64.32 72.28 68.72
CA ASP A 211 -64.15 71.14 69.61
C ASP A 211 -63.73 69.87 68.84
N LEU A 212 -63.92 69.85 67.51
CA LEU A 212 -63.57 68.72 66.65
C LEU A 212 -63.14 69.18 65.25
N ILE A 213 -62.14 68.52 64.67
CA ILE A 213 -61.72 68.66 63.28
C ILE A 213 -62.11 67.39 62.54
N PHE A 214 -62.91 67.52 61.49
CA PHE A 214 -63.19 66.44 60.55
C PHE A 214 -62.44 66.71 59.25
N ALA A 215 -61.37 65.96 59.00
CA ALA A 215 -60.63 66.01 57.77
C ALA A 215 -61.02 64.83 56.87
N HIS A 216 -61.26 65.12 55.59
CA HIS A 216 -61.71 64.10 54.65
C HIS A 216 -60.66 63.04 54.33
N ASN A 217 -59.39 63.19 54.72
CA ASN A 217 -58.43 62.10 54.72
C ASN A 217 -57.42 62.17 55.88
N ASP A 218 -56.68 61.08 56.12
CA ASP A 218 -55.71 60.97 57.22
C ASP A 218 -54.51 61.91 57.06
N VAL A 219 -54.12 62.20 55.82
CA VAL A 219 -53.01 63.11 55.50
C VAL A 219 -53.35 64.53 55.94
N MET A 220 -54.53 65.04 55.60
CA MET A 220 -55.00 66.36 56.01
C MET A 220 -55.27 66.40 57.52
N ALA A 221 -55.78 65.32 58.11
CA ALA A 221 -55.99 65.19 59.56
C ALA A 221 -54.66 65.32 60.33
N LEU A 222 -53.62 64.62 59.88
CA LEU A 222 -52.30 64.68 60.47
C LEU A 222 -51.69 66.08 60.37
N GLU A 223 -51.83 66.75 59.21
CA GLU A 223 -51.33 68.11 59.06
C GLU A 223 -52.08 69.10 59.96
N ALA A 224 -53.39 68.92 60.14
CA ALA A 224 -54.14 69.72 61.10
C ALA A 224 -53.59 69.55 62.54
N TYR A 225 -53.28 68.30 62.94
CA TYR A 225 -52.61 68.01 64.22
C TYR A 225 -51.25 68.71 64.34
N LYS A 226 -50.39 68.60 63.32
CA LYS A 226 -49.06 69.23 63.32
C LYS A 226 -49.14 70.74 63.46
N VAL A 227 -50.01 71.40 62.70
CA VAL A 227 -50.18 72.86 62.75
C VAL A 227 -50.65 73.31 64.13
N LEU A 228 -51.57 72.58 64.78
CA LEU A 228 -52.02 72.89 66.15
C LEU A 228 -50.88 72.79 67.18
N ARG A 229 -50.00 71.78 67.04
CA ARG A 229 -48.83 71.60 67.91
C ARG A 229 -47.76 72.67 67.68
N GLU A 230 -47.47 72.99 66.42
CA GLU A 230 -46.47 74.01 66.03
C GLU A 230 -46.89 75.43 66.41
N SER A 231 -48.19 75.74 66.34
CA SER A 231 -48.74 77.07 66.70
C SER A 231 -48.97 77.28 68.20
N ALA A 232 -48.66 76.28 69.04
CA ALA A 232 -48.92 76.28 70.48
C ALA A 232 -50.38 76.66 70.83
N SER A 233 -51.33 76.23 70.00
CA SER A 233 -52.76 76.51 70.22
C SER A 233 -53.23 75.92 71.55
N PRO A 234 -53.99 76.67 72.38
CA PRO A 234 -54.57 76.13 73.61
C PRO A 234 -55.74 75.17 73.35
N LEU A 235 -56.17 75.03 72.09
CA LEU A 235 -57.25 74.14 71.70
C LEU A 235 -56.76 72.68 71.60
N HIS A 236 -57.57 71.76 72.11
CA HIS A 236 -57.36 70.31 71.99
C HIS A 236 -58.61 69.67 71.38
N PRO A 237 -58.92 69.98 70.10
CA PRO A 237 -60.06 69.40 69.44
C PRO A 237 -59.83 67.90 69.21
N TYR A 238 -60.92 67.13 69.15
CA TYR A 238 -60.87 65.78 68.62
C TYR A 238 -60.52 65.84 67.12
N ILE A 239 -59.67 64.95 66.61
CA ILE A 239 -59.26 64.94 65.20
C ILE A 239 -59.72 63.63 64.56
N LEU A 240 -60.61 63.76 63.58
CA LEU A 240 -61.12 62.66 62.77
C LEU A 240 -60.51 62.71 61.37
N GLY A 241 -59.94 61.58 60.94
CA GLY A 241 -59.46 61.35 59.57
C GLY A 241 -60.29 60.30 58.84
N ILE A 242 -59.98 60.06 57.58
CA ILE A 242 -60.52 58.96 56.77
C ILE A 242 -59.36 58.39 55.98
N ASP A 243 -59.24 57.08 55.92
CA ASP A 243 -58.44 56.24 55.01
C ASP A 243 -58.13 54.96 55.77
N GLY A 244 -57.66 55.08 57.02
CA GLY A 244 -57.44 53.96 57.92
C GLY A 244 -56.34 53.01 57.45
N LEU A 245 -55.34 53.54 56.74
CA LEU A 245 -54.28 52.73 56.14
C LEU A 245 -53.38 52.07 57.21
N PRO A 246 -52.86 50.86 56.93
CA PRO A 246 -51.82 50.21 57.73
C PRO A 246 -50.44 50.84 57.51
N GLY A 247 -49.47 50.44 58.33
CA GLY A 247 -48.08 50.89 58.24
C GLY A 247 -47.74 52.10 59.13
N ASP A 248 -46.45 52.39 59.27
CA ASP A 248 -45.94 53.37 60.24
C ASP A 248 -46.37 54.82 59.94
N ASN A 249 -46.76 55.10 58.70
CA ASN A 249 -47.28 56.39 58.24
C ASN A 249 -48.76 56.31 57.83
N GLY A 250 -49.49 55.30 58.31
CA GLY A 250 -50.93 55.13 58.04
C GLY A 250 -51.82 55.63 59.18
N GLY A 251 -53.12 55.78 58.91
CA GLY A 251 -54.12 56.23 59.87
C GLY A 251 -54.19 55.37 61.14
N ILE A 252 -53.99 54.05 61.03
CA ILE A 252 -53.96 53.14 62.19
C ILE A 252 -52.83 53.55 63.15
N GLN A 253 -51.64 53.84 62.62
CA GLN A 253 -50.51 54.27 63.43
C GLN A 253 -50.74 55.67 64.01
N TYR A 254 -51.37 56.58 63.27
CA TYR A 254 -51.66 57.91 63.79
C TYR A 254 -52.64 57.91 64.95
N VAL A 255 -53.60 56.98 64.97
CA VAL A 255 -54.50 56.75 66.11
C VAL A 255 -53.74 56.16 67.30
N LEU A 256 -52.87 55.17 67.06
CA LEU A 256 -52.04 54.56 68.11
C LEU A 256 -51.06 55.57 68.76
N ASP A 257 -50.53 56.50 67.97
CA ASP A 257 -49.65 57.57 68.41
C ASP A 257 -50.40 58.73 69.12
N GLY A 258 -51.74 58.68 69.16
CA GLY A 258 -52.57 59.75 69.73
C GLY A 258 -52.55 61.05 68.93
N ARG A 259 -52.26 61.00 67.63
CA ARG A 259 -52.29 62.16 66.72
C ARG A 259 -53.69 62.38 66.13
N LEU A 260 -54.42 61.29 65.90
CA LEU A 260 -55.83 61.26 65.50
C LEU A 260 -56.63 60.53 66.59
N ASP A 261 -57.86 60.96 66.85
CA ASP A 261 -58.76 60.30 67.80
C ASP A 261 -59.49 59.12 67.18
N ALA A 262 -59.86 59.25 65.90
CA ALA A 262 -60.28 58.13 65.08
C ALA A 262 -60.02 58.40 63.59
N THR A 263 -59.97 57.33 62.81
CA THR A 263 -60.02 57.36 61.36
C THR A 263 -61.05 56.36 60.84
N PHE A 264 -61.65 56.60 59.68
CA PHE A 264 -62.59 55.67 59.05
C PHE A 264 -61.89 54.91 57.94
N LEU A 265 -61.93 53.58 57.98
CA LEU A 265 -61.33 52.72 56.97
C LEU A 265 -61.99 52.99 55.61
N TYR A 266 -61.21 53.51 54.68
CA TYR A 266 -61.59 53.58 53.27
C TYR A 266 -60.84 52.49 52.51
N PRO A 267 -61.49 51.34 52.26
CA PRO A 267 -60.81 50.20 51.67
C PRO A 267 -60.32 50.54 50.26
N THR A 268 -59.07 50.20 49.98
CA THR A 268 -58.42 50.48 48.69
C THR A 268 -59.02 49.70 47.53
N GLY A 269 -59.63 48.55 47.80
CA GLY A 269 -60.27 47.69 46.80
C GLY A 269 -59.30 46.96 45.86
N GLY A 270 -58.00 47.08 46.08
CA GLY A 270 -56.97 46.50 45.21
C GLY A 270 -57.11 44.98 45.05
N GLU A 271 -57.19 44.25 46.16
CA GLU A 271 -57.37 42.79 46.16
C GLU A 271 -58.67 42.40 45.43
N LYS A 272 -59.78 43.09 45.77
CA LYS A 272 -61.08 42.79 45.16
C LYS A 272 -61.08 43.02 43.66
N ALA A 273 -60.30 43.99 43.16
CA ALA A 273 -60.16 44.27 41.75
C ALA A 273 -59.47 43.15 40.98
N ILE A 274 -58.38 42.60 41.54
CA ILE A 274 -57.71 41.46 40.92
C ILE A 274 -58.57 40.19 41.00
N GLN A 275 -59.25 39.94 42.12
CA GLN A 275 -60.20 38.82 42.23
C GLN A 275 -61.32 38.91 41.20
N THR A 276 -61.88 40.10 41.02
CA THR A 276 -62.96 40.33 40.05
C THR A 276 -62.44 40.22 38.62
N ALA A 277 -61.22 40.71 38.35
CA ALA A 277 -60.56 40.54 37.06
C ALA A 277 -60.34 39.05 36.74
N HIS A 278 -59.86 38.27 37.71
CA HIS A 278 -59.72 36.83 37.57
C HIS A 278 -61.06 36.16 37.26
N GLN A 279 -62.13 36.50 38.00
CA GLN A 279 -63.46 35.95 37.76
C GLN A 279 -63.95 36.26 36.33
N ILE A 280 -63.80 37.51 35.88
CA ILE A 280 -64.20 37.93 34.53
C ILE A 280 -63.41 37.18 33.46
N LEU A 281 -62.07 37.15 33.57
CA LEU A 281 -61.19 36.54 32.57
C LEU A 281 -61.32 35.01 32.49
N THR A 282 -61.70 34.36 33.59
CA THR A 282 -61.91 32.90 33.65
C THR A 282 -63.37 32.47 33.46
N GLY A 283 -64.28 33.42 33.25
CA GLY A 283 -65.71 33.13 33.06
C GLY A 283 -66.46 32.68 34.32
N LEU A 284 -65.91 32.96 35.51
CA LEU A 284 -66.59 32.71 36.78
C LEU A 284 -67.66 33.78 37.06
N PRO A 285 -68.70 33.46 37.87
CA PRO A 285 -69.70 34.43 38.28
C PRO A 285 -69.07 35.60 39.06
N TYR A 286 -69.40 36.84 38.68
CA TYR A 286 -68.97 38.06 39.36
C TYR A 286 -70.15 39.02 39.60
N LYS A 287 -69.99 39.98 40.51
CA LYS A 287 -70.97 41.03 40.78
C LYS A 287 -70.60 42.32 40.04
N LYS A 288 -71.58 42.98 39.41
CA LYS A 288 -71.38 44.29 38.75
C LYS A 288 -71.07 45.41 39.76
N GLN A 289 -71.65 45.36 40.96
CA GLN A 289 -71.43 46.37 42.02
C GLN A 289 -70.79 45.71 43.25
N ASN A 290 -69.59 46.17 43.62
CA ASN A 290 -68.85 45.69 44.78
C ASN A 290 -68.55 46.86 45.72
N ILE A 291 -69.55 47.25 46.49
CA ILE A 291 -69.42 48.29 47.51
C ILE A 291 -68.81 47.68 48.78
N MET A 292 -67.69 48.24 49.21
CA MET A 292 -66.97 47.78 50.40
C MET A 292 -67.40 48.58 51.63
N SER A 293 -67.56 47.88 52.75
CA SER A 293 -67.94 48.48 54.03
C SER A 293 -66.79 49.28 54.63
N THR A 294 -67.13 50.33 55.38
CA THR A 294 -66.20 51.08 56.21
C THR A 294 -66.25 50.60 57.66
N MET A 295 -65.26 51.01 58.46
CA MET A 295 -65.17 50.73 59.88
C MET A 295 -64.50 51.92 60.58
N VAL A 296 -64.98 52.27 61.78
CA VAL A 296 -64.29 53.25 62.63
C VAL A 296 -63.07 52.61 63.26
N ILE A 297 -61.93 53.26 63.17
CA ILE A 297 -60.67 52.86 63.77
C ILE A 297 -60.33 53.90 64.84
N ASP A 298 -60.38 53.50 66.10
CA ASP A 298 -60.09 54.34 67.26
C ASP A 298 -59.14 53.62 68.22
N SER A 299 -58.83 54.25 69.36
CA SER A 299 -57.93 53.66 70.36
C SER A 299 -58.37 52.28 70.89
N THR A 300 -59.65 51.91 70.77
CA THR A 300 -60.19 50.63 71.27
C THR A 300 -59.86 49.45 70.37
N ASN A 301 -59.72 49.67 69.05
CA ASN A 301 -59.51 48.59 68.07
C ASN A 301 -58.21 48.73 67.25
N ALA A 302 -57.58 49.92 67.20
CA ALA A 302 -56.39 50.18 66.37
C ALA A 302 -55.22 49.23 66.67
N ARG A 303 -55.05 48.82 67.94
CA ARG A 303 -53.98 47.87 68.33
C ARG A 303 -54.19 46.48 67.72
N ILE A 304 -55.43 45.99 67.73
CA ILE A 304 -55.78 44.68 67.17
C ILE A 304 -55.60 44.73 65.65
N LEU A 305 -56.07 45.80 65.01
CA LEU A 305 -55.91 45.99 63.57
C LEU A 305 -54.43 46.07 63.16
N LYS A 306 -53.59 46.79 63.90
CA LYS A 306 -52.13 46.81 63.66
C LYS A 306 -51.50 45.41 63.77
N MET A 307 -51.86 44.64 64.81
CA MET A 307 -51.34 43.27 64.94
C MET A 307 -51.73 42.39 63.76
N GLN A 308 -52.98 42.49 63.28
CA GLN A 308 -53.44 41.73 62.11
C GLN A 308 -52.71 42.14 60.82
N THR A 309 -52.48 43.44 60.62
CA THR A 309 -51.78 43.94 59.43
C THR A 309 -50.30 43.55 59.45
N ASP A 310 -49.64 43.65 60.60
CA ASP A 310 -48.23 43.26 60.77
C ASP A 310 -48.05 41.74 60.59
N GLU A 311 -48.99 40.92 61.08
CA GLU A 311 -48.99 39.46 60.86
C GLU A 311 -49.18 39.10 59.38
N THR A 312 -50.07 39.80 58.69
CA THR A 312 -50.32 39.61 57.26
C THR A 312 -49.07 39.93 56.43
N GLU A 313 -48.37 41.02 56.74
CA GLU A 313 -47.11 41.39 56.09
C GLU A 313 -46.01 40.34 56.35
N LEU A 314 -45.91 39.81 57.57
CA LEU A 314 -44.98 38.72 57.89
C LEU A 314 -45.29 37.43 57.13
N LEU A 315 -46.56 37.07 57.00
CA LEU A 315 -46.99 35.90 56.22
C LEU A 315 -46.62 36.07 54.73
N GLN A 316 -46.77 37.27 54.18
CA GLN A 316 -46.39 37.55 52.80
C GLN A 316 -44.88 37.35 52.56
N GLN A 317 -44.02 37.89 53.44
CA GLN A 317 -42.57 37.70 53.33
C GLN A 317 -42.19 36.20 53.35
N LYS A 318 -42.91 35.40 54.15
CA LYS A 318 -42.73 33.93 54.16
C LYS A 318 -43.15 33.31 52.82
N ILE A 319 -44.26 33.73 52.22
CA ILE A 319 -44.73 33.23 50.93
C ILE A 319 -43.73 33.58 49.82
N GLU A 320 -43.22 34.81 49.76
CA GLU A 320 -42.22 35.23 48.76
C GLU A 320 -40.93 34.41 48.88
N LYS A 321 -40.46 34.21 50.12
CA LYS A 321 -39.32 33.33 50.39
C LYS A 321 -39.59 31.90 49.94
N GLN A 322 -40.78 31.36 50.21
CA GLN A 322 -41.17 30.02 49.76
C GLN A 322 -41.23 29.92 48.23
N ARG A 323 -41.73 30.95 47.53
CA ARG A 323 -41.73 30.99 46.06
C ARG A 323 -40.33 30.97 45.48
N SER A 324 -39.41 31.75 46.04
CA SER A 324 -38.00 31.75 45.64
C SER A 324 -37.35 30.37 45.82
N ILE A 325 -37.62 29.73 46.97
CA ILE A 325 -37.16 28.36 47.24
C ILE A 325 -37.77 27.37 46.25
N LEU A 326 -39.08 27.45 46.01
CA LEU A 326 -39.80 26.58 45.09
C LEU A 326 -39.29 26.74 43.65
N ALA A 327 -39.07 27.97 43.19
CA ALA A 327 -38.51 28.25 41.87
C ALA A 327 -37.11 27.61 41.73
N THR A 328 -36.28 27.73 42.76
CA THR A 328 -34.96 27.10 42.82
C THR A 328 -35.07 25.57 42.81
N GLN A 329 -36.04 24.99 43.54
CA GLN A 329 -36.31 23.56 43.54
C GLN A 329 -36.82 23.06 42.19
N LEU A 330 -37.69 23.81 41.52
CA LEU A 330 -38.20 23.48 40.19
C LEU A 330 -37.07 23.52 39.16
N LEU A 331 -36.20 24.53 39.20
CA LEU A 331 -35.00 24.59 38.37
C LEU A 331 -34.09 23.39 38.64
N LYS A 332 -33.84 23.06 39.92
CA LYS A 332 -33.05 21.90 40.30
C LYS A 332 -33.67 20.59 39.80
N ASN A 333 -34.98 20.42 39.95
CA ASN A 333 -35.70 19.24 39.48
C ASN A 333 -35.68 19.16 37.94
N LYS A 334 -35.87 20.27 37.24
CA LYS A 334 -35.75 20.33 35.77
C LYS A 334 -34.36 19.92 35.31
N THR A 335 -33.31 20.42 35.95
CA THR A 335 -31.91 20.07 35.67
C THR A 335 -31.60 18.61 36.04
N GLN A 336 -32.12 18.11 37.16
CA GLN A 336 -31.97 16.70 37.54
C GLN A 336 -32.68 15.77 36.56
N ARG A 337 -33.90 16.14 36.14
CA ARG A 337 -34.68 15.38 35.15
C ARG A 337 -33.98 15.39 33.79
N SER A 338 -33.46 16.53 33.33
CA SER A 338 -32.70 16.57 32.07
C SER A 338 -31.41 15.76 32.17
N ALA A 339 -30.68 15.84 33.28
CA ALA A 339 -29.49 15.03 33.52
C ALA A 339 -29.82 13.52 33.56
N LEU A 340 -30.93 13.12 34.21
CA LEU A 340 -31.40 11.74 34.26
C LEU A 340 -31.79 11.23 32.86
N ILE A 341 -32.52 12.03 32.08
CA ILE A 341 -32.87 11.68 30.70
C ILE A 341 -31.61 11.52 29.85
N SER A 342 -30.64 12.44 29.97
CA SER A 342 -29.35 12.33 29.28
C SER A 342 -28.57 11.09 29.70
N LEU A 343 -28.58 10.73 30.99
CA LEU A 343 -27.95 9.51 31.51
C LEU A 343 -28.64 8.25 30.99
N ILE A 344 -29.98 8.21 30.97
CA ILE A 344 -30.74 7.09 30.41
C ILE A 344 -30.47 6.96 28.91
N ALA A 345 -30.42 8.08 28.17
CA ALA A 345 -30.08 8.08 26.75
C ALA A 345 -28.65 7.55 26.53
N LEU A 346 -27.69 7.98 27.34
CA LEU A 346 -26.32 7.47 27.30
C LEU A 346 -26.27 5.96 27.61
N LEU A 347 -27.00 5.50 28.63
CA LEU A 347 -27.12 4.08 28.97
C LEU A 347 -27.80 3.26 27.88
N ALA A 348 -28.80 3.82 27.19
CA ALA A 348 -29.44 3.17 26.05
C ALA A 348 -28.48 3.05 24.87
N VAL A 349 -27.68 4.09 24.61
CA VAL A 349 -26.62 4.07 23.58
C VAL A 349 -25.54 3.06 23.94
N THR A 350 -25.04 3.04 25.18
CA THR A 350 -24.05 2.04 25.61
C THR A 350 -24.61 0.62 25.58
N ALA A 351 -25.86 0.41 25.99
CA ALA A 351 -26.54 -0.88 25.86
C ALA A 351 -26.70 -1.30 24.39
N ALA A 352 -27.04 -0.36 23.49
CA ALA A 352 -27.08 -0.62 22.04
C ALA A 352 -25.69 -0.99 21.50
N PHE A 353 -24.63 -0.30 21.93
CA PHE A 353 -23.25 -0.68 21.62
C PHE A 353 -22.90 -2.05 22.19
N ILE A 354 -23.28 -2.38 23.42
CA ILE A 354 -23.09 -3.70 24.01
C ILE A 354 -23.83 -4.75 23.20
N VAL A 355 -25.05 -4.49 22.73
CA VAL A 355 -25.80 -5.41 21.86
C VAL A 355 -25.12 -5.56 20.51
N VAL A 356 -24.64 -4.47 19.89
CA VAL A 356 -23.89 -4.52 18.62
C VAL A 356 -22.58 -5.28 18.80
N ILE A 357 -21.83 -5.00 19.87
CA ILE A 357 -20.59 -5.71 20.23
C ILE A 357 -20.90 -7.16 20.53
N PHE A 358 -21.97 -7.47 21.27
CA PHE A 358 -22.38 -8.85 21.57
C PHE A 358 -22.81 -9.58 20.31
N GLN A 359 -23.57 -8.94 19.42
CA GLN A 359 -23.92 -9.48 18.10
C GLN A 359 -22.67 -9.68 17.26
N ALA A 360 -21.74 -8.73 17.23
CA ALA A 360 -20.46 -8.81 16.54
C ALA A 360 -19.55 -9.90 17.13
N LEU A 361 -19.55 -10.08 18.45
CA LEU A 361 -18.82 -11.15 19.13
C LEU A 361 -19.50 -12.49 18.91
N ARG A 362 -20.83 -12.55 18.81
CA ARG A 362 -21.59 -13.77 18.52
C ARG A 362 -21.47 -14.16 17.05
N THR A 363 -21.50 -13.21 16.12
CA THR A 363 -21.20 -13.44 14.70
C THR A 363 -19.73 -13.78 14.55
N ARG A 364 -18.81 -13.11 15.26
CA ARG A 364 -17.39 -13.49 15.30
C ARG A 364 -17.19 -14.86 15.92
N LYS A 365 -17.92 -15.26 16.96
CA LYS A 365 -17.82 -16.60 17.56
C LYS A 365 -18.42 -17.67 16.64
N ARG A 366 -19.51 -17.37 15.93
CA ARG A 366 -20.09 -18.24 14.89
C ARG A 366 -19.19 -18.32 13.68
N ALA A 367 -18.63 -17.21 13.22
CA ALA A 367 -17.68 -17.12 12.13
C ALA A 367 -16.37 -17.81 12.53
N ASN A 368 -15.88 -17.64 13.76
CA ASN A 368 -14.71 -18.34 14.28
C ASN A 368 -15.00 -19.83 14.44
N ARG A 369 -16.19 -20.26 14.90
CA ARG A 369 -16.55 -21.68 14.94
C ARG A 369 -16.72 -22.27 13.54
N ALA A 370 -17.30 -21.54 12.60
CA ALA A 370 -17.41 -21.93 11.21
C ALA A 370 -16.04 -21.90 10.52
N LEU A 371 -15.17 -20.98 10.91
CA LEU A 371 -13.77 -20.89 10.48
C LEU A 371 -12.94 -21.97 11.15
N GLU A 372 -13.26 -22.40 12.37
CA GLU A 372 -12.58 -23.49 13.07
C GLU A 372 -13.06 -24.83 12.54
N GLN A 373 -14.33 -24.99 12.20
CA GLN A 373 -14.86 -26.12 11.43
C GLN A 373 -14.29 -26.11 10.02
N LYS A 374 -14.26 -24.97 9.32
CA LYS A 374 -13.58 -24.84 8.03
C LYS A 374 -12.08 -24.98 8.16
N ASN A 375 -11.44 -24.61 9.25
CA ASN A 375 -10.01 -24.79 9.46
C ASN A 375 -9.73 -26.23 9.86
N GLN A 376 -10.61 -26.93 10.56
CA GLN A 376 -10.49 -28.37 10.79
C GLN A 376 -10.77 -29.14 9.51
N GLU A 377 -11.71 -28.69 8.69
CA GLU A 377 -12.00 -29.26 7.38
C GLU A 377 -10.90 -28.90 6.37
N ILE A 378 -10.36 -27.68 6.40
CA ILE A 378 -9.20 -27.25 5.63
C ILE A 378 -7.95 -27.92 6.17
N GLU A 379 -7.75 -28.13 7.47
CA GLU A 379 -6.60 -28.88 8.00
C GLU A 379 -6.76 -30.37 7.68
N LYS A 380 -7.96 -30.94 7.67
CA LYS A 380 -8.18 -32.29 7.13
C LYS A 380 -7.99 -32.36 5.62
N GLN A 381 -8.47 -31.37 4.88
CA GLN A 381 -8.27 -31.25 3.44
C GLN A 381 -6.81 -30.93 3.13
N LYS A 382 -6.11 -30.21 3.99
CA LYS A 382 -4.70 -29.84 3.87
C LYS A 382 -3.84 -30.98 4.33
N GLU A 383 -4.23 -31.81 5.30
CA GLU A 383 -3.58 -33.08 5.60
C GLU A 383 -3.84 -34.07 4.45
N ALA A 384 -5.04 -34.10 3.87
CA ALA A 384 -5.37 -34.90 2.69
C ALA A 384 -4.65 -34.38 1.42
N ILE A 385 -4.53 -33.07 1.25
CA ILE A 385 -3.82 -32.41 0.16
C ILE A 385 -2.32 -32.46 0.42
N ILE A 386 -1.84 -32.43 1.65
CA ILE A 386 -0.43 -32.64 2.00
C ILE A 386 -0.11 -34.10 1.77
N THR A 387 -0.94 -35.06 2.18
CA THR A 387 -0.70 -36.47 1.83
C THR A 387 -0.85 -36.73 0.34
N GLN A 388 -1.81 -36.13 -0.36
CA GLN A 388 -1.91 -36.22 -1.82
C GLN A 388 -0.80 -35.49 -2.54
N ARG A 389 -0.37 -34.33 -2.05
CA ARG A 389 0.76 -33.53 -2.57
C ARG A 389 2.06 -34.23 -2.27
N ASP A 390 2.24 -34.84 -1.10
CA ASP A 390 3.42 -35.60 -0.73
C ASP A 390 3.43 -36.89 -1.53
N GLN A 391 2.28 -37.52 -1.79
CA GLN A 391 2.17 -38.61 -2.76
C GLN A 391 2.41 -38.14 -4.19
N LEU A 392 1.94 -36.96 -4.59
CA LEU A 392 2.14 -36.41 -5.94
C LEU A 392 3.58 -35.92 -6.12
N VAL A 393 4.19 -35.36 -5.09
CA VAL A 393 5.58 -34.93 -5.06
C VAL A 393 6.44 -36.16 -4.99
N GLU A 394 6.07 -37.21 -4.26
CA GLU A 394 6.79 -38.48 -4.25
C GLU A 394 6.62 -39.22 -5.56
N VAL A 395 5.43 -39.27 -6.16
CA VAL A 395 5.19 -39.89 -7.46
C VAL A 395 5.77 -39.04 -8.60
N SER A 396 5.72 -37.71 -8.53
CA SER A 396 6.36 -36.82 -9.49
C SER A 396 7.87 -36.84 -9.33
N ARG A 397 8.39 -36.94 -8.11
CA ARG A 397 9.81 -37.16 -7.82
C ARG A 397 10.21 -38.54 -8.32
N GLN A 398 9.43 -39.59 -8.11
CA GLN A 398 9.70 -40.92 -8.66
C GLN A 398 9.57 -40.93 -10.18
N LEU A 399 8.66 -40.15 -10.77
CA LEU A 399 8.47 -40.06 -12.22
C LEU A 399 9.58 -39.22 -12.85
N GLU A 400 9.98 -38.14 -12.22
CA GLU A 400 11.09 -37.28 -12.64
C GLU A 400 12.42 -37.99 -12.41
N GLU A 401 12.59 -38.69 -11.28
CA GLU A 401 13.73 -39.58 -11.02
C GLU A 401 13.74 -40.74 -12.00
N ALA A 402 12.60 -41.35 -12.33
CA ALA A 402 12.53 -42.41 -13.33
C ALA A 402 12.80 -41.86 -14.74
N THR A 403 12.34 -40.65 -15.06
CA THR A 403 12.54 -40.01 -16.36
C THR A 403 13.99 -39.56 -16.49
N GLN A 404 14.56 -38.91 -15.48
CA GLN A 404 15.97 -38.55 -15.41
C GLN A 404 16.87 -39.78 -15.31
N ALA A 405 16.47 -40.84 -14.60
CA ALA A 405 17.20 -42.10 -14.57
C ALA A 405 17.15 -42.78 -15.95
N LYS A 406 16.01 -42.72 -16.65
CA LYS A 406 15.89 -43.22 -18.02
C LYS A 406 16.75 -42.41 -19.00
N LEU A 407 16.77 -41.08 -18.87
CA LEU A 407 17.63 -40.20 -19.68
C LEU A 407 19.12 -40.41 -19.38
N ARG A 408 19.50 -40.50 -18.10
CA ARG A 408 20.86 -40.85 -17.65
C ARG A 408 21.24 -42.24 -18.15
N PHE A 409 20.35 -43.23 -18.06
CA PHE A 409 20.58 -44.59 -18.55
C PHE A 409 20.89 -44.62 -20.04
N TYR A 410 20.11 -43.95 -20.91
CA TYR A 410 20.41 -43.94 -22.36
C TYR A 410 21.65 -43.13 -22.73
N THR A 411 21.92 -42.04 -22.00
CA THR A 411 23.15 -41.25 -22.20
C THR A 411 24.36 -42.08 -21.78
N ASN A 412 24.32 -42.70 -20.60
CA ASN A 412 25.37 -43.56 -20.09
C ASN A 412 25.58 -44.77 -20.99
N ILE A 413 24.52 -45.44 -21.45
CA ILE A 413 24.63 -46.56 -22.40
C ILE A 413 25.34 -46.15 -23.68
N SER A 414 25.07 -44.95 -24.19
CA SER A 414 25.71 -44.49 -25.42
C SER A 414 27.20 -44.22 -25.21
N HIS A 415 27.58 -43.75 -24.02
CA HIS A 415 28.98 -43.65 -23.60
C HIS A 415 29.61 -45.04 -23.42
N GLU A 416 28.95 -45.95 -22.68
CA GLU A 416 29.40 -47.33 -22.44
C GLU A 416 29.53 -48.16 -23.72
N PHE A 417 28.81 -47.82 -24.80
CA PHE A 417 29.04 -48.44 -26.10
C PHE A 417 30.15 -47.74 -26.91
N ARG A 418 30.31 -46.42 -26.80
CA ARG A 418 31.36 -45.69 -27.54
C ARG A 418 32.77 -45.98 -27.02
N THR A 419 32.95 -46.11 -25.71
CA THR A 419 34.25 -46.41 -25.10
C THR A 419 34.87 -47.73 -25.62
N PRO A 420 34.20 -48.89 -25.53
CA PRO A 420 34.76 -50.14 -26.06
C PRO A 420 34.91 -50.10 -27.57
N LEU A 421 34.01 -49.43 -28.31
CA LEU A 421 34.17 -49.27 -29.76
C LEU A 421 35.38 -48.39 -30.13
N THR A 422 35.73 -47.40 -29.30
CA THR A 422 36.96 -46.59 -29.45
C THR A 422 38.20 -47.45 -29.25
N LEU A 423 38.20 -48.25 -28.18
CA LEU A 423 39.27 -49.17 -27.83
C LEU A 423 39.41 -50.34 -28.80
N ILE A 424 38.37 -50.67 -29.58
CA ILE A 424 38.44 -51.65 -30.67
C ILE A 424 38.90 -50.98 -31.97
N LYS A 425 38.35 -49.80 -32.31
CA LYS A 425 38.60 -49.14 -33.59
C LYS A 425 40.05 -48.68 -33.73
N GLY A 426 40.58 -47.97 -32.73
CA GLY A 426 41.92 -47.39 -32.80
C GLY A 426 43.04 -48.43 -33.03
N PRO A 427 43.12 -49.49 -32.20
CA PRO A 427 44.10 -50.56 -32.42
C PRO A 427 43.91 -51.29 -33.74
N LEU A 428 42.67 -51.47 -34.20
CA LEU A 428 42.39 -52.13 -35.46
C LEU A 428 42.84 -51.31 -36.68
N GLU A 429 42.69 -49.99 -36.64
CA GLU A 429 43.25 -49.08 -37.65
C GLU A 429 44.78 -49.18 -37.69
N ASN A 430 45.44 -49.16 -36.52
CA ASN A 430 46.89 -49.34 -36.43
C ASN A 430 47.36 -50.70 -36.99
N LEU A 431 46.59 -51.77 -36.76
CA LEU A 431 46.89 -53.12 -37.29
C LEU A 431 46.67 -53.22 -38.81
N MET A 432 45.71 -52.47 -39.36
CA MET A 432 45.48 -52.39 -40.81
C MET A 432 46.56 -51.58 -41.54
N GLU A 433 47.15 -50.57 -40.88
CA GLU A 433 48.26 -49.77 -41.39
C GLU A 433 49.62 -50.49 -41.31
N SER A 434 49.75 -51.54 -40.49
CA SER A 434 50.98 -52.32 -40.35
C SER A 434 51.27 -53.23 -41.55
N GLU A 435 52.50 -53.20 -42.07
CA GLU A 435 52.99 -54.06 -43.16
C GLU A 435 53.30 -55.51 -42.73
N GLU A 436 53.27 -55.83 -41.43
CA GLU A 436 53.69 -57.14 -40.91
C GLU A 436 52.68 -58.28 -41.13
N PHE A 437 51.40 -57.98 -41.39
CA PHE A 437 50.33 -58.98 -41.40
C PHE A 437 49.92 -59.46 -42.80
N SER A 438 49.66 -60.77 -42.94
CA SER A 438 49.28 -61.40 -44.21
C SER A 438 47.92 -60.92 -44.77
N PRO A 439 47.67 -61.07 -46.10
CA PRO A 439 46.42 -60.64 -46.74
C PRO A 439 45.15 -61.24 -46.12
N ALA A 440 45.22 -62.48 -45.59
CA ALA A 440 44.10 -63.13 -44.92
C ALA A 440 43.77 -62.46 -43.57
N HIS A 441 44.77 -62.02 -42.81
CA HIS A 441 44.57 -61.28 -41.57
C HIS A 441 44.02 -59.87 -41.84
N ARG A 442 44.52 -59.20 -42.89
CA ARG A 442 43.96 -57.90 -43.32
C ARG A 442 42.48 -57.97 -43.69
N ASN A 443 42.05 -59.05 -44.36
CA ASN A 443 40.63 -59.30 -44.63
C ASN A 443 39.81 -59.49 -43.34
N GLN A 444 40.37 -60.17 -42.33
CA GLN A 444 39.71 -60.33 -41.03
C GLN A 444 39.63 -59.01 -40.25
N PHE A 445 40.69 -58.21 -40.27
CA PHE A 445 40.69 -56.88 -39.66
C PHE A 445 39.70 -55.94 -40.35
N SER A 446 39.63 -55.98 -41.68
CA SER A 446 38.62 -55.23 -42.46
C SER A 446 37.19 -55.65 -42.11
N LEU A 447 36.94 -56.95 -41.90
CA LEU A 447 35.64 -57.45 -41.44
C LEU A 447 35.29 -56.95 -40.03
N MET A 448 36.24 -57.02 -39.09
CA MET A 448 36.06 -56.51 -37.72
C MET A 448 35.80 -55.00 -37.75
N HIS A 449 36.55 -54.26 -38.56
CA HIS A 449 36.42 -52.81 -38.70
C HIS A 449 35.05 -52.43 -39.23
N ARG A 450 34.58 -53.11 -40.29
CA ARG A 450 33.23 -52.92 -40.84
C ARG A 450 32.14 -53.17 -39.82
N ASN A 451 32.29 -54.17 -38.94
CA ASN A 451 31.32 -54.44 -37.87
C ASN A 451 31.37 -53.39 -36.75
N THR A 452 32.56 -52.93 -36.36
CA THR A 452 32.74 -51.84 -35.38
C THR A 452 32.12 -50.53 -35.89
N VAL A 453 32.34 -50.17 -37.15
CA VAL A 453 31.70 -49.01 -37.80
C VAL A 453 30.19 -49.18 -37.89
N ARG A 454 29.69 -50.39 -38.21
CA ARG A 454 28.25 -50.67 -38.22
C ARG A 454 27.62 -50.49 -36.84
N LEU A 455 28.25 -50.98 -35.77
CA LEU A 455 27.76 -50.79 -34.40
C LEU A 455 27.74 -49.31 -34.03
N LEU A 456 28.78 -48.56 -34.38
CA LEU A 456 28.84 -47.12 -34.14
C LEU A 456 27.70 -46.37 -34.85
N ARG A 457 27.38 -46.75 -36.10
CA ARG A 457 26.22 -46.20 -36.83
C ARG A 457 24.90 -46.48 -36.12
N LEU A 458 24.71 -47.69 -35.59
CA LEU A 458 23.49 -48.05 -34.86
C LEU A 458 23.34 -47.25 -33.55
N VAL A 459 24.45 -47.06 -32.82
CA VAL A 459 24.48 -46.22 -31.62
C VAL A 459 24.14 -44.77 -31.97
N ASN A 460 24.69 -44.24 -33.06
CA ASN A 460 24.39 -42.88 -33.50
C ASN A 460 22.93 -42.71 -33.98
N GLN A 461 22.35 -43.69 -34.70
CA GLN A 461 20.93 -43.66 -35.09
C GLN A 461 19.98 -43.70 -33.88
N LEU A 462 20.33 -44.47 -32.85
CA LEU A 462 19.59 -44.49 -31.58
C LEU A 462 19.64 -43.12 -30.87
N MET A 463 20.77 -42.41 -31.00
CA MET A 463 20.94 -41.06 -30.44
C MET A 463 20.19 -39.99 -31.23
N ASP A 464 20.22 -40.04 -32.56
CA ASP A 464 19.43 -39.14 -33.42
C ASP A 464 17.93 -39.28 -33.10
N PHE A 465 17.44 -40.51 -32.93
CA PHE A 465 16.07 -40.78 -32.48
C PHE A 465 15.73 -40.13 -31.13
N ARG A 466 16.65 -40.19 -30.15
CA ARG A 466 16.44 -39.59 -28.82
C ARG A 466 16.46 -38.07 -28.85
N LYS A 467 17.29 -37.46 -29.69
CA LYS A 467 17.31 -35.99 -29.86
C LYS A 467 15.98 -35.51 -30.44
N LEU A 468 15.43 -36.28 -31.38
CA LEU A 468 14.15 -36.00 -32.01
C LEU A 468 12.98 -36.12 -31.01
N GLU A 469 12.91 -37.18 -30.20
CA GLU A 469 11.88 -37.32 -29.16
C GLU A 469 11.89 -36.20 -28.11
N ASN A 470 13.07 -35.63 -27.84
CA ASN A 470 13.23 -34.57 -26.85
C ASN A 470 13.15 -33.15 -27.45
N GLN A 471 12.79 -33.01 -28.73
CA GLN A 471 12.74 -31.72 -29.46
C GLN A 471 14.07 -30.94 -29.43
N LYS A 472 15.21 -31.65 -29.32
CA LYS A 472 16.56 -31.06 -29.28
C LYS A 472 17.29 -31.19 -30.62
N MET A 473 16.55 -31.41 -31.71
CA MET A 473 17.12 -31.58 -33.05
C MET A 473 16.72 -30.39 -33.92
N GLU A 474 17.70 -29.56 -34.26
CA GLU A 474 17.49 -28.32 -35.01
C GLU A 474 17.73 -28.54 -36.51
N LEU A 475 17.03 -27.75 -37.34
CA LEU A 475 17.15 -27.75 -38.79
C LEU A 475 18.15 -26.68 -39.24
N ALA A 476 19.11 -27.03 -40.09
CA ALA A 476 20.09 -26.11 -40.64
C ALA A 476 20.01 -26.11 -42.17
N ALA A 477 19.01 -25.43 -42.72
CA ALA A 477 18.74 -25.41 -44.16
C ALA A 477 19.65 -24.41 -44.90
N SER A 478 20.22 -24.85 -46.02
CA SER A 478 21.00 -24.01 -46.95
C SER A 478 20.54 -24.22 -48.39
N GLU A 479 20.81 -23.25 -49.26
CA GLU A 479 20.48 -23.34 -50.70
C GLU A 479 21.38 -24.37 -51.40
N ASN A 480 20.77 -25.41 -51.97
CA ASN A 480 21.47 -26.50 -52.66
C ASN A 480 20.78 -26.82 -53.99
N ASP A 481 21.55 -27.31 -54.97
CA ASP A 481 21.01 -27.89 -56.20
C ASP A 481 20.64 -29.35 -55.96
N LEU A 482 19.34 -29.64 -56.01
CA LEU A 482 18.77 -30.96 -55.77
C LEU A 482 19.24 -32.00 -56.81
N LEU A 483 19.38 -31.61 -58.08
CA LEU A 483 19.76 -32.55 -59.13
C LEU A 483 21.24 -32.95 -59.02
N ALA A 484 22.12 -31.98 -58.73
CA ALA A 484 23.51 -32.27 -58.42
C ALA A 484 23.63 -33.19 -57.19
N PHE A 485 22.89 -32.88 -56.13
CA PHE A 485 22.88 -33.68 -54.90
C PHE A 485 22.38 -35.12 -55.10
N LEU A 486 21.27 -35.31 -55.83
CA LEU A 486 20.79 -36.65 -56.19
C LEU A 486 21.77 -37.39 -57.11
N GLY A 487 22.51 -36.66 -57.95
CA GLY A 487 23.62 -37.19 -58.73
C GLY A 487 24.76 -37.73 -57.87
N ASP A 488 25.19 -36.98 -56.85
CA ASP A 488 26.21 -37.42 -55.88
C ASP A 488 25.79 -38.70 -55.15
N ILE A 489 24.52 -38.76 -54.72
CA ILE A 489 23.97 -39.94 -54.05
C ILE A 489 23.92 -41.12 -55.04
N ARG A 490 23.48 -40.91 -56.28
CA ARG A 490 23.46 -41.95 -57.33
C ARG A 490 24.84 -42.56 -57.54
N GLU A 491 25.88 -41.73 -57.61
CA GLU A 491 27.26 -42.18 -57.80
C GLU A 491 27.73 -43.08 -56.64
N SER A 492 27.29 -42.78 -55.42
CA SER A 492 27.58 -43.62 -54.24
C SER A 492 27.03 -45.05 -54.35
N PHE A 493 26.05 -45.30 -55.23
CA PHE A 493 25.49 -46.63 -55.50
C PHE A 493 25.92 -47.22 -56.84
N SER A 494 26.74 -46.53 -57.65
CA SER A 494 27.12 -46.98 -59.01
C SER A 494 27.81 -48.35 -59.01
N SER A 495 28.74 -48.58 -58.07
CA SER A 495 29.43 -49.86 -57.88
C SER A 495 28.47 -51.00 -57.51
N LEU A 496 27.46 -50.72 -56.68
CA LEU A 496 26.47 -51.72 -56.26
C LEU A 496 25.49 -52.05 -57.40
N ALA A 497 25.04 -51.02 -58.13
CA ALA A 497 24.19 -51.14 -59.31
C ALA A 497 24.86 -52.01 -60.38
N GLY A 498 26.13 -51.75 -60.70
CA GLY A 498 26.90 -52.55 -61.66
C GLY A 498 27.08 -54.01 -61.25
N LYS A 499 27.36 -54.28 -59.96
CA LYS A 499 27.52 -55.66 -59.44
C LYS A 499 26.25 -56.49 -59.51
N ARG A 500 25.09 -55.86 -59.27
CA ARG A 500 23.78 -56.52 -59.24
C ARG A 500 22.99 -56.37 -60.54
N ASN A 501 23.59 -55.73 -61.54
CA ASN A 501 22.96 -55.41 -62.82
C ASN A 501 21.60 -54.70 -62.66
N ILE A 502 21.49 -53.78 -61.70
CA ILE A 502 20.28 -52.99 -61.46
C ILE A 502 20.44 -51.66 -62.19
N ASP A 503 19.47 -51.28 -63.03
CA ASP A 503 19.47 -49.99 -63.70
C ASP A 503 19.04 -48.89 -62.73
N LEU A 504 19.92 -47.90 -62.50
CA LEU A 504 19.67 -46.76 -61.62
C LEU A 504 19.69 -45.46 -62.42
N GLN A 505 18.51 -44.86 -62.58
CA GLN A 505 18.31 -43.63 -63.34
C GLN A 505 17.79 -42.49 -62.47
N VAL A 506 18.25 -41.27 -62.75
CA VAL A 506 17.67 -40.03 -62.22
C VAL A 506 17.12 -39.27 -63.43
N ILE A 507 15.81 -39.06 -63.45
CA ILE A 507 15.07 -38.47 -64.57
C ILE A 507 14.42 -37.18 -64.09
N SER A 508 14.73 -36.07 -64.77
CA SER A 508 14.18 -34.74 -64.50
C SER A 508 13.86 -34.03 -65.81
N GLY A 509 12.77 -33.25 -65.81
CA GLY A 509 12.44 -32.34 -66.91
C GLY A 509 13.24 -31.03 -66.90
N GLU A 510 13.84 -30.70 -65.75
CA GLU A 510 14.60 -29.47 -65.51
C GLU A 510 16.10 -29.74 -65.41
N LYS A 511 16.93 -28.72 -65.71
CA LYS A 511 18.41 -28.82 -65.65
C LYS A 511 19.00 -28.54 -64.28
N GLU A 512 18.37 -27.69 -63.49
CA GLU A 512 18.82 -27.25 -62.15
C GLU A 512 17.59 -26.96 -61.30
N ILE A 513 17.55 -27.45 -60.06
CA ILE A 513 16.46 -27.17 -59.12
C ILE A 513 17.07 -26.74 -57.79
N LYS A 514 17.01 -25.44 -57.51
CA LYS A 514 17.51 -24.85 -56.25
C LYS A 514 16.45 -24.92 -55.17
N ILE A 515 16.82 -25.49 -54.03
CA ILE A 515 15.94 -25.68 -52.87
C ILE A 515 16.75 -25.53 -51.57
N TRP A 516 16.08 -25.08 -50.52
CA TRP A 516 16.66 -24.92 -49.20
C TRP A 516 16.44 -26.19 -48.38
N PHE A 517 17.52 -26.92 -48.10
CA PHE A 517 17.47 -28.09 -47.23
C PHE A 517 18.77 -28.29 -46.46
N ASP A 518 18.67 -29.03 -45.37
CA ASP A 518 19.81 -29.52 -44.60
C ASP A 518 20.40 -30.74 -45.31
N ARG A 519 21.58 -30.55 -45.90
CA ARG A 519 22.24 -31.55 -46.74
C ARG A 519 22.51 -32.85 -45.98
N ASP A 520 22.92 -32.78 -44.71
CA ASP A 520 23.23 -33.98 -43.90
C ASP A 520 21.97 -34.78 -43.59
N LYS A 521 20.87 -34.10 -43.25
CA LYS A 521 19.59 -34.76 -42.96
C LYS A 521 19.01 -35.36 -44.23
N MET A 522 19.01 -34.64 -45.36
CA MET A 522 18.51 -35.15 -46.63
C MET A 522 19.38 -36.30 -47.17
N ASP A 523 20.70 -36.26 -47.00
CA ASP A 523 21.59 -37.37 -47.39
C ASP A 523 21.15 -38.67 -46.70
N LYS A 524 20.89 -38.60 -45.39
CA LYS A 524 20.35 -39.73 -44.61
C LYS A 524 18.99 -40.20 -45.13
N VAL A 525 18.11 -39.30 -45.57
CA VAL A 525 16.79 -39.66 -46.15
C VAL A 525 16.96 -40.45 -47.43
N PHE A 526 17.63 -39.87 -48.43
CA PHE A 526 17.78 -40.47 -49.76
C PHE A 526 18.62 -41.75 -49.71
N PHE A 527 19.72 -41.74 -48.95
CA PHE A 527 20.55 -42.93 -48.76
C PHE A 527 19.75 -44.08 -48.13
N ASN A 528 18.90 -43.79 -47.14
CA ASN A 528 18.09 -44.83 -46.49
C ASN A 528 17.01 -45.39 -47.45
N ILE A 529 16.33 -44.54 -48.22
CA ILE A 529 15.30 -45.01 -49.17
C ILE A 529 15.94 -45.77 -50.33
N LEU A 530 17.01 -45.26 -50.93
CA LEU A 530 17.73 -45.94 -52.02
C LEU A 530 18.38 -47.24 -51.54
N SER A 531 18.98 -47.27 -50.35
CA SER A 531 19.52 -48.51 -49.80
C SER A 531 18.43 -49.57 -49.59
N ASN A 532 17.21 -49.17 -49.22
CA ASN A 532 16.07 -50.09 -49.16
C ASN A 532 15.62 -50.53 -50.56
N ALA A 533 15.51 -49.61 -51.52
CA ALA A 533 15.18 -49.93 -52.91
C ALA A 533 16.15 -50.98 -53.49
N PHE A 534 17.46 -50.78 -53.34
CA PHE A 534 18.47 -51.75 -53.75
C PHE A 534 18.32 -53.09 -53.03
N LYS A 535 18.03 -53.09 -51.73
CA LYS A 535 17.91 -54.29 -50.91
C LYS A 535 16.72 -55.18 -51.33
N PHE A 536 15.62 -54.59 -51.79
CA PHE A 536 14.38 -55.30 -52.13
C PHE A 536 14.16 -55.49 -53.64
N THR A 537 14.96 -54.83 -54.47
CA THR A 537 15.00 -55.06 -55.93
C THR A 537 15.88 -56.28 -56.22
N SER A 538 15.37 -57.18 -57.07
CA SER A 538 16.12 -58.35 -57.53
C SER A 538 17.18 -57.95 -58.56
N ASP A 539 18.19 -58.80 -58.76
CA ASP A 539 19.24 -58.54 -59.74
C ASP A 539 18.63 -58.45 -61.15
N GLY A 540 19.04 -57.46 -61.96
CA GLY A 540 18.41 -57.17 -63.26
C GLY A 540 17.19 -56.23 -63.21
N GLY A 541 16.77 -55.76 -62.03
CA GLY A 541 15.66 -54.82 -61.88
C GLY A 541 16.03 -53.36 -62.17
N GLU A 542 15.04 -52.47 -62.01
CA GLU A 542 15.15 -51.02 -62.24
C GLU A 542 14.78 -50.24 -60.98
N ILE A 543 15.55 -49.18 -60.70
CA ILE A 543 15.28 -48.15 -59.69
C ILE A 543 15.37 -46.78 -60.38
N THR A 544 14.30 -46.01 -60.33
CA THR A 544 14.22 -44.74 -61.04
C THR A 544 13.77 -43.63 -60.10
N VAL A 545 14.56 -42.56 -60.04
CA VAL A 545 14.29 -41.34 -59.28
C VAL A 545 13.73 -40.30 -60.25
N PHE A 546 12.42 -40.03 -60.16
CA PHE A 546 11.77 -38.97 -60.92
C PHE A 546 11.73 -37.69 -60.10
N VAL A 547 12.15 -36.58 -60.70
CA VAL A 547 12.01 -35.25 -60.10
C VAL A 547 11.08 -34.42 -60.98
N THR A 548 9.98 -33.95 -60.39
CA THR A 548 8.93 -33.22 -61.10
C THR A 548 8.53 -31.95 -60.36
N LEU A 549 8.24 -30.90 -61.13
CA LEU A 549 7.62 -29.66 -60.65
C LEU A 549 6.16 -29.67 -61.11
N PRO A 550 5.18 -29.91 -60.21
CA PRO A 550 3.78 -29.91 -60.58
C PRO A 550 3.32 -28.49 -61.01
N GLU A 551 2.64 -28.37 -62.15
CA GLU A 551 2.01 -27.10 -62.54
C GLU A 551 0.89 -26.74 -61.55
N VAL A 552 1.03 -25.60 -60.86
CA VAL A 552 0.01 -25.09 -59.95
C VAL A 552 -1.17 -24.56 -60.77
N LYS A 553 -2.29 -25.28 -60.78
CA LYS A 553 -3.57 -24.73 -61.28
C LYS A 553 -4.06 -23.67 -60.30
N GLU A 554 -4.38 -22.49 -60.84
CA GLU A 554 -4.72 -21.29 -60.08
C GLU A 554 -5.78 -21.52 -58.99
N ARG A 555 -5.50 -20.86 -57.85
CA ARG A 555 -6.30 -20.68 -56.62
C ARG A 555 -6.18 -21.82 -55.60
N GLU A 556 -5.41 -21.50 -54.55
CA GLU A 556 -5.21 -22.22 -53.27
C GLU A 556 -3.97 -23.13 -53.14
N ALA A 557 -2.77 -22.60 -53.44
CA ALA A 557 -1.54 -23.13 -52.84
C ALA A 557 -0.60 -21.99 -52.40
N PRO A 558 -0.13 -21.98 -51.14
CA PRO A 558 1.15 -21.39 -50.79
C PRO A 558 2.27 -22.40 -51.12
N ALA A 559 3.31 -21.92 -51.81
CA ALA A 559 4.54 -22.61 -52.22
C ALA A 559 4.43 -23.54 -53.45
N GLU A 560 5.25 -23.24 -54.47
CA GLU A 560 5.65 -24.22 -55.48
C GLU A 560 6.37 -25.36 -54.74
N GLU A 561 6.03 -26.62 -55.01
CA GLU A 561 6.65 -27.79 -54.36
C GLU A 561 7.42 -28.61 -55.40
N VAL A 562 8.52 -29.23 -54.99
CA VAL A 562 9.18 -30.27 -55.79
C VAL A 562 8.74 -31.64 -55.31
N LEU A 563 8.35 -32.49 -56.27
CA LEU A 563 8.00 -33.89 -56.02
C LEU A 563 9.12 -34.80 -56.50
N ILE A 564 9.65 -35.59 -55.59
CA ILE A 564 10.68 -36.59 -55.85
C ILE A 564 10.06 -37.97 -55.62
N GLU A 565 9.93 -38.74 -56.69
CA GLU A 565 9.44 -40.12 -56.64
C GLU A 565 10.62 -41.08 -56.82
N ILE A 566 10.83 -41.97 -55.85
CA ILE A 566 11.81 -43.05 -55.94
C ILE A 566 11.03 -44.34 -56.15
N ARG A 567 11.08 -44.87 -57.37
CA ARG A 567 10.37 -46.08 -57.78
C ARG A 567 11.34 -47.25 -57.90
N ASP A 568 10.99 -48.37 -57.29
CA ASP A 568 11.69 -49.65 -57.44
C ASP A 568 10.77 -50.73 -58.00
N THR A 569 11.36 -51.71 -58.67
CA THR A 569 10.70 -52.91 -59.23
C THR A 569 10.87 -54.14 -58.33
N GLY A 570 10.99 -53.90 -57.01
CA GLY A 570 11.18 -54.94 -56.01
C GLY A 570 9.93 -55.73 -55.66
N THR A 571 9.98 -56.48 -54.57
CA THR A 571 8.89 -57.37 -54.13
C THR A 571 7.59 -56.66 -53.71
N GLY A 572 7.62 -55.34 -53.58
CA GLY A 572 6.51 -54.54 -53.07
C GLY A 572 6.19 -54.79 -51.58
N ILE A 573 5.29 -53.97 -51.03
CA ILE A 573 4.85 -53.95 -49.64
C ILE A 573 3.35 -54.26 -49.61
N PRO A 574 2.90 -55.30 -48.86
CA PRO A 574 1.47 -55.60 -48.73
C PRO A 574 0.70 -54.44 -48.09
N ALA A 575 -0.52 -54.16 -48.56
CA ALA A 575 -1.34 -53.03 -48.11
C ALA A 575 -1.51 -52.93 -46.57
N ARG A 576 -1.62 -54.07 -45.87
CA ARG A 576 -1.70 -54.15 -44.39
C ARG A 576 -0.48 -53.61 -43.64
N HIS A 577 0.66 -53.48 -44.33
CA HIS A 577 1.93 -53.03 -43.77
C HIS A 577 2.25 -51.60 -44.19
N LEU A 578 1.65 -51.08 -45.26
CA LEU A 578 1.98 -49.79 -45.87
C LEU A 578 1.84 -48.62 -44.88
N ASP A 579 0.76 -48.60 -44.09
CA ASP A 579 0.54 -47.55 -43.08
C ASP A 579 1.52 -47.64 -41.88
N LYS A 580 2.16 -48.80 -41.70
CA LYS A 580 3.01 -49.11 -40.54
C LYS A 580 4.51 -49.04 -40.85
N ILE A 581 4.92 -48.89 -42.11
CA ILE A 581 6.36 -48.87 -42.46
C ILE A 581 7.10 -47.65 -41.90
N PHE A 582 6.37 -46.59 -41.56
CA PHE A 582 6.88 -45.40 -40.88
C PHE A 582 6.77 -45.49 -39.35
N ASP A 583 6.17 -46.56 -38.81
CA ASP A 583 6.11 -46.81 -37.37
C ASP A 583 7.48 -47.22 -36.82
N ARG A 584 7.72 -46.83 -35.58
CA ARG A 584 8.98 -47.08 -34.88
C ARG A 584 9.18 -48.57 -34.66
N PHE A 585 10.39 -49.06 -34.95
CA PHE A 585 10.80 -50.47 -34.79
C PHE A 585 9.99 -51.47 -35.62
N TYR A 586 9.20 -50.98 -36.58
CA TYR A 586 8.36 -51.85 -37.40
C TYR A 586 9.19 -52.62 -38.44
N GLN A 587 8.95 -53.92 -38.53
CA GLN A 587 9.53 -54.80 -39.54
C GLN A 587 8.47 -55.80 -40.01
N ALA A 588 8.31 -55.97 -41.33
CA ALA A 588 7.37 -56.95 -41.87
C ALA A 588 7.91 -58.39 -41.64
N GLU A 589 7.09 -59.28 -41.09
CA GLU A 589 7.45 -60.60 -40.53
C GLU A 589 7.92 -61.68 -41.54
N LYS A 590 8.34 -61.36 -42.77
CA LYS A 590 8.61 -62.38 -43.81
C LYS A 590 9.94 -62.28 -44.60
N SER A 591 10.96 -61.61 -44.09
CA SER A 591 12.27 -61.55 -44.78
C SER A 591 13.43 -61.95 -43.87
N GLN A 592 13.64 -63.25 -43.65
CA GLN A 592 14.78 -63.79 -42.88
C GLN A 592 16.16 -63.35 -43.39
N ALA A 593 16.27 -62.91 -44.65
CA ALA A 593 17.53 -62.50 -45.27
C ALA A 593 18.03 -61.10 -44.86
N PHE A 594 17.20 -60.27 -44.21
CA PHE A 594 17.39 -58.81 -44.28
C PHE A 594 17.01 -58.04 -42.99
N ARG A 595 17.65 -58.38 -41.86
CA ARG A 595 17.50 -57.67 -40.56
C ARG A 595 17.99 -56.20 -40.62
N GLY A 596 17.05 -55.26 -40.59
CA GLY A 596 17.30 -53.84 -40.29
C GLY A 596 16.95 -53.50 -38.83
N THR A 597 17.06 -52.24 -38.43
CA THR A 597 16.63 -51.78 -37.08
C THR A 597 15.18 -51.28 -37.04
N GLY A 598 14.54 -51.05 -38.19
CA GLY A 598 13.18 -50.49 -38.25
C GLY A 598 13.09 -49.01 -37.83
N LEU A 599 14.23 -48.32 -37.73
CA LEU A 599 14.29 -46.89 -37.37
C LEU A 599 14.49 -45.96 -38.57
N GLY A 600 15.02 -46.49 -39.68
CA GLY A 600 15.44 -45.68 -40.84
C GLY A 600 14.29 -44.90 -41.47
N LEU A 601 13.20 -45.57 -41.86
CA LEU A 601 12.06 -44.92 -42.53
C LEU A 601 11.30 -43.94 -41.63
N ASN A 602 11.19 -44.26 -40.33
CA ASN A 602 10.63 -43.32 -39.35
C ASN A 602 11.48 -42.05 -39.26
N LEU A 603 12.81 -42.17 -39.07
CA LEU A 603 13.72 -41.03 -39.07
C LEU A 603 13.69 -40.25 -40.39
N SER A 604 13.57 -40.96 -41.52
CA SER A 604 13.43 -40.31 -42.83
C SER A 604 12.16 -39.47 -42.92
N ARG A 605 11.03 -39.95 -42.37
CA ARG A 605 9.77 -39.19 -42.32
C ARG A 605 9.91 -37.94 -41.45
N GLU A 606 10.48 -38.09 -40.25
CA GLU A 606 10.67 -36.97 -39.33
C GLU A 606 11.63 -35.91 -39.90
N PHE A 607 12.71 -36.31 -40.59
CA PHE A 607 13.59 -35.35 -41.27
C PHE A 607 12.88 -34.61 -42.41
N VAL A 608 12.05 -35.28 -43.20
CA VAL A 608 11.27 -34.62 -44.25
C VAL A 608 10.21 -33.68 -43.66
N GLU A 609 9.53 -34.11 -42.59
CA GLU A 609 8.55 -33.29 -41.86
C GLU A 609 9.19 -32.05 -41.20
N MET A 610 10.42 -32.18 -40.67
CA MET A 610 11.21 -31.04 -40.18
C MET A 610 11.48 -30.02 -41.29
N HIS A 611 11.65 -30.45 -42.54
CA HIS A 611 11.79 -29.54 -43.69
C HIS A 611 10.44 -29.03 -44.21
N HIS A 612 9.37 -29.17 -43.42
CA HIS A 612 7.99 -28.88 -43.80
C HIS A 612 7.52 -29.62 -45.07
N GLY A 613 8.16 -30.75 -45.36
CA GLY A 613 7.82 -31.63 -46.46
C GLY A 613 6.94 -32.79 -46.04
N GLN A 614 6.64 -33.66 -46.99
CA GLN A 614 5.87 -34.87 -46.75
C GLN A 614 6.53 -36.09 -47.42
N LEU A 615 6.73 -37.17 -46.64
CA LEU A 615 7.17 -38.46 -47.15
C LEU A 615 6.00 -39.46 -47.11
N THR A 616 5.64 -40.02 -48.26
CA THR A 616 4.59 -41.05 -48.40
C THR A 616 5.07 -42.21 -49.25
N ALA A 617 4.36 -43.33 -49.24
CA ALA A 617 4.69 -44.51 -50.04
C ALA A 617 3.43 -45.10 -50.68
N SER A 618 3.57 -45.62 -51.90
CA SER A 618 2.58 -46.45 -52.59
C SER A 618 3.26 -47.73 -53.04
N SER A 619 2.59 -48.88 -52.89
CA SER A 619 3.17 -50.15 -53.29
C SER A 619 2.10 -51.19 -53.59
N HIS A 620 2.40 -52.07 -54.53
CA HIS A 620 1.62 -53.26 -54.83
C HIS A 620 2.53 -54.49 -54.70
N GLU A 621 2.05 -55.51 -53.98
CA GLU A 621 2.81 -56.74 -53.73
C GLU A 621 3.14 -57.44 -55.05
N GLY A 622 4.43 -57.65 -55.32
CA GLY A 622 4.94 -58.25 -56.55
C GLY A 622 5.24 -57.30 -57.71
N GLU A 623 4.86 -56.01 -57.62
CA GLU A 623 5.07 -55.04 -58.70
C GLU A 623 6.11 -53.96 -58.38
N GLY A 624 6.35 -53.67 -57.09
CA GLY A 624 7.35 -52.69 -56.65
C GLY A 624 6.84 -51.67 -55.62
N THR A 625 7.71 -50.75 -55.21
CA THR A 625 7.38 -49.66 -54.28
C THR A 625 7.75 -48.31 -54.87
N SER A 626 6.95 -47.29 -54.58
CA SER A 626 7.24 -45.89 -54.92
C SER A 626 7.15 -45.04 -53.67
N PHE A 627 8.26 -44.40 -53.30
CA PHE A 627 8.32 -43.41 -52.23
C PHE A 627 8.22 -42.02 -52.82
N PHE A 628 7.35 -41.18 -52.26
CA PHE A 628 7.12 -39.81 -52.70
C PHE A 628 7.56 -38.84 -51.61
N ILE A 629 8.53 -37.98 -51.93
CA ILE A 629 9.01 -36.89 -51.10
C ILE A 629 8.53 -35.58 -51.73
N ARG A 630 7.71 -34.83 -51.00
CA ARG A 630 7.33 -33.46 -51.33
C ARG A 630 8.13 -32.50 -50.48
N LEU A 631 8.81 -31.54 -51.10
CA LEU A 631 9.51 -30.47 -50.39
C LEU A 631 9.05 -29.10 -50.93
N PRO A 632 8.79 -28.11 -50.06
CA PRO A 632 8.43 -26.77 -50.51
C PRO A 632 9.64 -26.04 -51.10
N LEU A 633 9.42 -25.26 -52.17
CA LEU A 633 10.45 -24.39 -52.76
C LEU A 633 10.53 -23.04 -52.04
N GLY A 634 11.71 -22.41 -52.13
CA GLY A 634 12.01 -21.13 -51.48
C GLY A 634 12.19 -21.24 -49.96
N THR A 635 12.15 -20.10 -49.27
CA THR A 635 12.46 -20.00 -47.83
C THR A 635 11.25 -19.67 -46.94
N ARG A 636 10.06 -19.47 -47.52
CA ARG A 636 8.89 -18.94 -46.81
C ARG A 636 8.34 -19.88 -45.71
N HIS A 637 8.61 -21.17 -45.83
CA HIS A 637 8.22 -22.18 -44.85
C HIS A 637 9.23 -22.31 -43.70
N LEU A 638 10.44 -21.77 -43.86
CA LEU A 638 11.53 -21.85 -42.89
C LEU A 638 11.53 -20.63 -41.97
N GLN A 639 11.83 -20.85 -40.70
CA GLN A 639 12.03 -19.79 -39.72
C GLN A 639 13.44 -19.17 -39.86
N PRO A 640 13.63 -17.91 -39.39
CA PRO A 640 14.93 -17.24 -39.50
C PRO A 640 16.10 -17.97 -38.83
N ASP A 641 15.82 -18.72 -37.77
CA ASP A 641 16.76 -19.55 -37.00
C ASP A 641 17.11 -20.89 -37.68
N GLU A 642 16.35 -21.29 -38.71
CA GLU A 642 16.59 -22.52 -39.49
C GLU A 642 17.45 -22.28 -40.74
N LEU A 643 17.74 -21.02 -41.09
CA LEU A 643 18.46 -20.63 -42.30
C LEU A 643 19.95 -20.36 -42.02
N VAL A 644 20.83 -21.04 -42.74
CA VAL A 644 22.29 -20.81 -42.67
C VAL A 644 22.76 -20.02 -43.90
N GLN A 645 23.31 -18.81 -43.68
CA GLN A 645 23.87 -18.00 -44.77
C GLN A 645 25.31 -18.40 -45.11
N GLY A 646 25.50 -19.02 -46.27
CA GLY A 646 26.81 -19.27 -46.87
C GLY A 646 26.79 -20.50 -47.75
N THR A 647 27.28 -20.37 -49.00
CA THR A 647 27.62 -21.53 -49.83
C THR A 647 28.70 -22.31 -49.07
N VAL A 648 28.37 -23.51 -48.61
CA VAL A 648 29.38 -24.41 -48.05
C VAL A 648 30.29 -24.79 -49.21
N ASN A 649 31.39 -24.05 -49.36
CA ASN A 649 32.46 -24.40 -50.28
C ASN A 649 32.87 -25.83 -49.97
N SER A 650 32.78 -26.67 -50.99
CA SER A 650 33.18 -28.06 -51.05
C SER A 650 34.64 -28.26 -50.63
N MET A 651 34.88 -28.38 -49.34
CA MET A 651 36.02 -29.08 -48.75
C MET A 651 35.48 -29.78 -47.49
N ASP A 652 35.62 -31.10 -47.44
CA ASP A 652 35.26 -32.06 -46.37
C ASP A 652 34.08 -33.03 -46.63
N PHE A 653 33.67 -33.23 -47.89
CA PHE A 653 33.04 -34.49 -48.28
C PHE A 653 34.09 -35.59 -48.46
N LYS A 654 34.62 -36.11 -47.35
CA LYS A 654 35.47 -37.32 -47.35
C LYS A 654 35.09 -38.39 -46.32
N ASP A 655 33.94 -38.28 -45.65
CA ASP A 655 33.51 -39.30 -44.67
C ASP A 655 32.56 -40.38 -45.23
N ASN A 656 32.02 -40.22 -46.45
CA ASN A 656 31.25 -41.27 -47.13
C ASN A 656 32.08 -42.13 -48.10
N GLN A 657 33.40 -41.92 -48.18
CA GLN A 657 34.32 -42.67 -49.04
C GLN A 657 35.13 -43.70 -48.24
N ILE A 658 34.46 -44.56 -47.48
CA ILE A 658 35.07 -45.80 -46.95
C ILE A 658 34.20 -46.97 -47.37
N LEU A 659 34.06 -47.19 -48.67
CA LEU A 659 33.51 -48.45 -49.20
C LEU A 659 33.98 -48.78 -50.61
N THR A 660 35.14 -48.30 -51.06
CA THR A 660 35.89 -48.90 -52.17
C THR A 660 37.34 -48.42 -52.15
N GLU A 661 38.27 -49.39 -52.22
CA GLU A 661 39.69 -49.31 -52.59
C GLU A 661 40.74 -49.08 -51.49
N ASP A 662 41.52 -50.15 -51.29
CA ASP A 662 42.84 -50.25 -50.67
C ASP A 662 43.92 -49.45 -51.46
N LEU A 663 45.03 -49.16 -50.75
CA LEU A 663 46.40 -48.82 -51.24
C LEU A 663 46.71 -47.35 -51.63
N ALA A 664 47.38 -46.60 -50.73
CA ALA A 664 48.59 -45.81 -51.05
C ALA A 664 49.26 -45.18 -49.79
N ALA A 665 50.37 -45.82 -49.40
CA ALA A 665 51.60 -45.45 -48.70
C ALA A 665 51.92 -44.02 -48.17
N ASP A 666 52.62 -44.07 -47.02
CA ASP A 666 53.87 -43.38 -46.62
C ASP A 666 53.97 -41.87 -46.40
N LEU A 667 54.16 -41.51 -45.12
CA LEU A 667 55.05 -40.43 -44.65
C LEU A 667 55.49 -40.72 -43.18
N PRO A 668 56.79 -40.95 -42.89
CA PRO A 668 57.26 -41.11 -41.51
C PRO A 668 57.28 -39.78 -40.77
N LEU A 669 56.86 -39.77 -39.50
CA LEU A 669 57.04 -38.63 -38.60
C LEU A 669 58.45 -38.68 -37.95
N PRO A 670 59.21 -37.58 -37.93
CA PRO A 670 60.52 -37.53 -37.26
C PRO A 670 60.37 -37.45 -35.73
N SER A 671 61.13 -38.27 -35.01
CA SER A 671 61.33 -38.22 -33.56
C SER A 671 62.19 -37.01 -33.20
N GLY A 672 61.58 -35.96 -32.64
CA GLY A 672 62.32 -34.78 -32.16
C GLY A 672 62.81 -35.00 -30.72
N GLU A 673 64.12 -35.17 -30.53
CA GLU A 673 64.76 -35.06 -29.22
C GLU A 673 64.68 -33.62 -28.70
N PHE A 674 64.21 -33.45 -27.46
CA PHE A 674 64.22 -32.15 -26.77
C PHE A 674 65.61 -31.90 -26.15
N PRO A 675 66.27 -30.76 -26.39
CA PRO A 675 67.57 -30.47 -25.80
C PRO A 675 67.41 -30.00 -24.34
N GLY A 676 67.71 -30.89 -23.38
CA GLY A 676 67.79 -30.58 -21.94
C GLY A 676 67.55 -31.80 -21.04
N GLU A 677 68.24 -31.87 -19.89
CA GLU A 677 68.34 -33.05 -19.00
C GLU A 677 67.02 -33.57 -18.34
N LYS A 678 65.82 -33.06 -18.68
CA LYS A 678 64.54 -33.57 -18.12
C LYS A 678 63.38 -33.55 -19.13
N LYS A 679 62.65 -34.68 -19.23
CA LYS A 679 61.42 -34.81 -20.05
C LYS A 679 60.29 -33.91 -19.48
N PRO A 680 59.46 -33.27 -20.33
CA PRO A 680 58.28 -32.53 -19.86
C PRO A 680 57.28 -33.46 -19.16
N VAL A 681 56.58 -32.91 -18.17
CA VAL A 681 55.62 -33.65 -17.34
C VAL A 681 54.20 -33.39 -17.83
N ILE A 682 53.41 -34.44 -18.07
CA ILE A 682 52.00 -34.35 -18.48
C ILE A 682 51.14 -35.02 -17.43
N LEU A 683 50.12 -34.33 -16.95
CA LEU A 683 49.08 -34.88 -16.09
C LEU A 683 47.91 -35.38 -16.94
N ILE A 684 47.57 -36.65 -16.81
CA ILE A 684 46.38 -37.27 -17.41
C ILE A 684 45.34 -37.43 -16.30
N VAL A 685 44.18 -36.83 -16.51
CA VAL A 685 43.01 -36.94 -15.62
C VAL A 685 41.91 -37.65 -16.40
N GLU A 686 41.73 -38.93 -16.13
CA GLU A 686 40.79 -39.80 -16.83
C GLU A 686 40.32 -40.86 -15.84
N ASP A 687 39.00 -41.00 -15.67
CA ASP A 687 38.41 -41.92 -14.71
C ASP A 687 38.44 -43.38 -15.21
N GLU A 688 38.27 -43.59 -16.51
CA GLU A 688 38.36 -44.91 -17.12
C GLU A 688 39.82 -45.41 -17.22
N PRO A 689 40.23 -46.44 -16.44
CA PRO A 689 41.60 -46.92 -16.41
C PRO A 689 42.14 -47.36 -17.77
N ASP A 690 41.31 -47.96 -18.61
CA ASP A 690 41.74 -48.47 -19.93
C ASP A 690 42.02 -47.32 -20.91
N ILE A 691 41.24 -46.24 -20.86
CA ILE A 691 41.49 -45.03 -21.67
C ILE A 691 42.74 -44.31 -21.14
N ARG A 692 42.88 -44.20 -19.81
CA ARG A 692 44.04 -43.59 -19.16
C ARG A 692 45.33 -44.31 -19.55
N GLU A 693 45.31 -45.63 -19.51
CA GLU A 693 46.40 -46.51 -19.95
C GLU A 693 46.70 -46.34 -21.45
N PHE A 694 45.67 -46.25 -22.31
CA PHE A 694 45.86 -45.99 -23.74
C PHE A 694 46.54 -44.65 -24.02
N ILE A 695 46.12 -43.57 -23.33
CA ILE A 695 46.75 -42.25 -23.45
C ILE A 695 48.18 -42.28 -22.92
N ARG A 696 48.40 -42.94 -21.78
CA ARG A 696 49.72 -43.13 -21.17
C ARG A 696 50.67 -43.87 -22.12
N GLN A 697 50.24 -44.96 -22.75
CA GLN A 697 51.03 -45.68 -23.75
C GLN A 697 51.30 -44.82 -24.99
N SER A 698 50.32 -44.05 -25.46
CA SER A 698 50.47 -43.19 -26.63
C SER A 698 51.44 -42.02 -26.41
N LEU A 699 51.70 -41.59 -25.16
CA LEU A 699 52.53 -40.42 -24.84
C LEU A 699 53.81 -40.75 -24.05
N GLY A 700 53.88 -41.91 -23.41
CA GLY A 700 54.90 -42.27 -22.42
C GLY A 700 56.33 -42.37 -22.97
N ASP A 701 56.50 -42.61 -24.27
CA ASP A 701 57.83 -42.65 -24.89
C ASP A 701 58.49 -41.26 -24.88
N SER A 702 57.70 -40.21 -25.08
CA SER A 702 58.18 -38.84 -25.27
C SER A 702 58.09 -37.96 -24.01
N TYR A 703 57.24 -38.31 -23.03
CA TYR A 703 56.91 -37.46 -21.89
C TYR A 703 56.90 -38.23 -20.56
N GLN A 704 57.12 -37.53 -19.44
CA GLN A 704 56.87 -38.08 -18.11
C GLN A 704 55.38 -37.93 -17.79
N ILE A 705 54.72 -39.01 -17.38
CA ILE A 705 53.27 -39.03 -17.17
C ILE A 705 52.95 -39.07 -15.68
N ILE A 706 51.99 -38.25 -15.26
CA ILE A 706 51.31 -38.31 -13.96
C ILE A 706 49.85 -38.66 -14.24
N GLU A 707 49.29 -39.54 -13.42
CA GLU A 707 47.93 -40.05 -13.59
C GLU A 707 47.06 -39.60 -12.42
N ALA A 708 45.82 -39.25 -12.72
CA ALA A 708 44.75 -38.98 -11.76
C ALA A 708 43.44 -39.59 -12.26
N GLY A 709 42.66 -40.16 -11.36
CA GLY A 709 41.38 -40.83 -11.65
C GLY A 709 40.17 -39.90 -11.63
N ASP A 710 40.29 -38.69 -11.08
CA ASP A 710 39.21 -37.72 -11.06
C ASP A 710 39.73 -36.27 -11.04
N GLY A 711 38.85 -35.29 -11.25
CA GLY A 711 39.24 -33.90 -11.32
C GLY A 711 39.78 -33.32 -10.00
N ARG A 712 39.42 -33.87 -8.84
CA ARG A 712 39.90 -33.38 -7.54
C ARG A 712 41.31 -33.89 -7.26
N GLU A 713 41.56 -35.17 -7.55
CA GLU A 713 42.91 -35.74 -7.56
C GLU A 713 43.76 -34.98 -8.58
N GLY A 714 43.23 -34.74 -9.79
CA GLY A 714 43.88 -33.96 -10.83
C GLY A 714 44.23 -32.54 -10.40
N LEU A 715 43.34 -31.84 -9.70
CA LEU A 715 43.62 -30.50 -9.15
C LEU A 715 44.70 -30.54 -8.07
N THR A 716 44.67 -31.56 -7.21
CA THR A 716 45.67 -31.77 -6.16
C THR A 716 47.04 -32.04 -6.77
N SER A 717 47.13 -32.98 -7.72
CA SER A 717 48.36 -33.28 -8.46
C SER A 717 48.87 -32.10 -9.27
N ALA A 718 47.97 -31.29 -9.87
CA ALA A 718 48.37 -30.08 -10.58
C ALA A 718 49.01 -29.04 -9.65
N LEU A 719 48.60 -28.97 -8.38
CA LEU A 719 49.16 -28.09 -7.36
C LEU A 719 50.45 -28.62 -6.74
N GLU A 720 50.56 -29.94 -6.55
CA GLU A 720 51.70 -30.58 -5.87
C GLU A 720 52.88 -30.82 -6.82
N GLU A 721 52.60 -31.38 -8.00
CA GLU A 721 53.61 -31.91 -8.94
C GLU A 721 53.95 -30.95 -10.09
N GLU A 722 53.16 -29.88 -10.28
CA GLU A 722 53.40 -28.80 -11.27
C GLU A 722 53.68 -29.29 -12.71
N PRO A 723 52.74 -30.00 -13.33
CA PRO A 723 52.89 -30.52 -14.69
C PRO A 723 53.09 -29.41 -15.72
N ASP A 724 53.59 -29.74 -16.89
CA ASP A 724 53.75 -28.79 -18.01
C ASP A 724 52.52 -28.75 -18.93
N LEU A 725 51.66 -29.79 -18.90
CA LEU A 725 50.38 -29.87 -19.62
C LEU A 725 49.40 -30.81 -18.91
N ILE A 726 48.10 -30.53 -19.04
CA ILE A 726 47.02 -31.36 -18.48
C ILE A 726 46.12 -31.85 -19.59
N ILE A 727 45.83 -33.15 -19.60
CA ILE A 727 44.84 -33.79 -20.47
C ILE A 727 43.73 -34.29 -19.54
N SER A 728 42.49 -33.88 -19.76
CA SER A 728 41.37 -34.23 -18.89
C SER A 728 40.19 -34.75 -19.71
N ASP A 729 39.52 -35.82 -19.27
CA ASP A 729 38.15 -36.09 -19.73
C ASP A 729 37.21 -35.00 -19.19
N VAL A 730 36.13 -34.73 -19.92
CA VAL A 730 35.05 -33.83 -19.49
C VAL A 730 34.15 -34.51 -18.46
N MET A 731 33.84 -35.79 -18.65
CA MET A 731 32.88 -36.52 -17.83
C MET A 731 33.61 -37.41 -16.84
N MET A 732 33.87 -36.90 -15.63
CA MET A 732 34.51 -37.66 -14.55
C MET A 732 33.75 -37.45 -13.22
N PRO A 733 33.80 -38.41 -12.28
CA PRO A 733 33.20 -38.29 -10.96
C PRO A 733 33.89 -37.22 -10.09
N GLU A 734 33.21 -36.84 -9.00
CA GLU A 734 33.58 -35.77 -8.06
C GLU A 734 33.70 -34.35 -8.64
N MET A 735 34.67 -34.15 -9.52
CA MET A 735 34.98 -32.89 -10.17
C MET A 735 35.16 -33.15 -11.66
N ASN A 736 34.27 -32.56 -12.46
CA ASN A 736 34.28 -32.79 -13.91
C ASN A 736 35.40 -32.00 -14.60
N GLY A 737 35.74 -32.33 -15.85
CA GLY A 737 36.86 -31.71 -16.56
C GLY A 737 36.71 -30.21 -16.82
N LEU A 738 35.48 -29.71 -16.93
CA LEU A 738 35.20 -28.28 -17.09
C LEU A 738 35.42 -27.53 -15.77
N GLU A 739 34.95 -28.09 -14.65
CA GLU A 739 35.20 -27.59 -13.30
C GLU A 739 36.70 -27.59 -12.99
N LEU A 740 37.41 -28.66 -13.35
CA LEU A 740 38.87 -28.74 -13.22
C LEU A 740 39.54 -27.64 -14.03
N THR A 741 39.15 -27.46 -15.29
CA THR A 741 39.69 -26.41 -16.16
C THR A 741 39.46 -25.04 -15.56
N ARG A 742 38.23 -24.75 -15.12
CA ARG A 742 37.89 -23.49 -14.45
C ARG A 742 38.72 -23.27 -13.19
N ALA A 743 38.83 -24.26 -12.32
CA ALA A 743 39.63 -24.17 -11.09
C ALA A 743 41.10 -23.89 -11.40
N ILE A 744 41.66 -24.58 -12.39
CA ILE A 744 43.04 -24.39 -12.82
C ILE A 744 43.25 -22.99 -13.39
N LYS A 745 42.34 -22.51 -14.25
CA LYS A 745 42.45 -21.21 -14.92
C LYS A 745 42.14 -20.02 -14.01
N THR A 746 41.39 -20.23 -12.92
CA THR A 746 41.07 -19.19 -11.93
C THR A 746 42.08 -19.11 -10.78
N ASP A 747 42.79 -20.20 -10.45
CA ASP A 747 43.81 -20.19 -9.41
C ASP A 747 45.13 -19.58 -9.93
N GLN A 748 45.61 -18.57 -9.22
CA GLN A 748 46.85 -17.87 -9.55
C GLN A 748 48.07 -18.80 -9.58
N ARG A 749 48.07 -19.93 -8.87
CA ARG A 749 49.19 -20.89 -8.85
C ARG A 749 49.25 -21.71 -10.14
N THR A 750 48.11 -22.04 -10.74
CA THR A 750 48.00 -23.03 -11.83
C THR A 750 47.47 -22.47 -13.14
N CYS A 751 46.95 -21.23 -13.17
CA CYS A 751 46.32 -20.64 -14.37
C CYS A 751 47.23 -20.56 -15.61
N HIS A 752 48.53 -20.61 -15.36
CA HIS A 752 49.54 -20.71 -16.39
C HIS A 752 49.66 -22.11 -16.99
N LEU A 753 48.90 -23.14 -16.62
CA LEU A 753 49.00 -24.50 -17.19
C LEU A 753 48.12 -24.66 -18.44
N PRO A 754 48.57 -25.37 -19.50
CA PRO A 754 47.75 -25.63 -20.68
C PRO A 754 46.86 -26.88 -20.46
N VAL A 755 45.60 -26.81 -20.88
CA VAL A 755 44.61 -27.88 -20.67
C VAL A 755 44.02 -28.35 -22.01
N ILE A 756 44.03 -29.67 -22.25
CA ILE A 756 43.36 -30.35 -23.36
C ILE A 756 42.15 -31.12 -22.80
N LEU A 757 40.96 -30.89 -23.34
CA LEU A 757 39.74 -31.64 -22.98
C LEU A 757 39.44 -32.76 -23.97
N LEU A 758 39.20 -33.96 -23.45
CA LEU A 758 38.67 -35.13 -24.17
C LEU A 758 37.18 -35.28 -23.87
N THR A 759 36.34 -35.70 -24.83
CA THR A 759 34.89 -35.76 -24.60
C THR A 759 34.14 -36.61 -25.62
N ALA A 760 33.06 -37.29 -25.24
CA ALA A 760 32.22 -38.04 -26.19
C ALA A 760 31.13 -37.19 -26.89
N ARG A 761 31.06 -35.88 -26.61
CA ARG A 761 30.03 -34.98 -27.17
C ARG A 761 30.61 -34.21 -28.35
N ALA A 762 30.12 -34.46 -29.56
CA ALA A 762 30.64 -33.83 -30.79
C ALA A 762 29.97 -32.48 -31.16
N ALA A 763 29.00 -32.01 -30.39
CA ALA A 763 28.20 -30.82 -30.74
C ALA A 763 29.00 -29.51 -30.55
N LEU A 764 28.76 -28.54 -31.45
CA LEU A 764 29.48 -27.26 -31.50
C LEU A 764 29.32 -26.42 -30.21
N GLU A 765 28.14 -26.47 -29.58
CA GLU A 765 27.85 -25.79 -28.31
C GLU A 765 28.80 -26.21 -27.18
N HIS A 766 29.11 -27.50 -27.06
CA HIS A 766 30.01 -28.00 -26.01
C HIS A 766 31.49 -27.69 -26.28
N LYS A 767 31.83 -27.43 -27.54
CA LYS A 767 33.15 -26.92 -27.92
C LYS A 767 33.30 -25.45 -27.54
N LEU A 768 32.22 -24.67 -27.65
CA LEU A 768 32.17 -23.27 -27.18
C LEU A 768 32.28 -23.21 -25.65
N GLU A 769 31.52 -24.02 -24.90
CA GLU A 769 31.60 -24.09 -23.43
C GLU A 769 33.01 -24.42 -22.94
N GLY A 770 33.70 -25.40 -23.56
CA GLY A 770 35.06 -25.75 -23.19
C GLY A 770 36.11 -24.65 -23.46
N LEU A 771 35.91 -23.88 -24.54
CA LEU A 771 36.78 -22.73 -24.87
C LEU A 771 36.47 -21.52 -23.97
N GLU A 772 35.20 -21.30 -23.63
CA GLU A 772 34.77 -20.25 -22.69
C GLU A 772 35.34 -20.46 -21.28
N GLU A 773 35.47 -21.71 -20.83
CA GLU A 773 36.12 -22.07 -19.56
C GLU A 773 37.66 -22.03 -19.61
N GLY A 774 38.24 -21.71 -20.78
CA GLY A 774 39.65 -21.40 -20.94
C GLY A 774 40.56 -22.58 -21.30
N ALA A 775 40.01 -23.70 -21.80
CA ALA A 775 40.82 -24.81 -22.32
C ALA A 775 41.60 -24.40 -23.57
N ASP A 776 42.82 -24.93 -23.72
CA ASP A 776 43.71 -24.61 -24.83
C ASP A 776 43.45 -25.51 -26.06
N SER A 777 42.82 -26.68 -25.87
CA SER A 777 42.42 -27.58 -26.96
C SER A 777 41.28 -28.53 -26.59
N TYR A 778 40.57 -29.04 -27.60
CA TYR A 778 39.40 -29.89 -27.47
C TYR A 778 39.43 -31.04 -28.48
N ILE A 779 39.20 -32.28 -28.05
CA ILE A 779 39.29 -33.49 -28.90
C ILE A 779 38.11 -34.46 -28.61
N PRO A 780 37.27 -34.82 -29.61
CA PRO A 780 36.15 -35.74 -29.42
C PRO A 780 36.58 -37.23 -29.39
N LYS A 781 35.91 -38.05 -28.55
CA LYS A 781 36.02 -39.52 -28.44
C LYS A 781 34.99 -40.19 -29.38
N PRO A 782 35.34 -41.20 -30.22
CA PRO A 782 36.67 -41.80 -30.41
C PRO A 782 37.68 -40.83 -31.03
N PHE A 783 38.89 -40.75 -30.46
CA PHE A 783 39.97 -39.91 -30.99
C PHE A 783 41.10 -40.74 -31.60
N ASN A 784 41.78 -40.13 -32.56
CA ASN A 784 42.98 -40.68 -33.17
C ASN A 784 44.23 -40.33 -32.34
N SER A 785 45.09 -41.31 -32.03
CA SER A 785 46.29 -41.15 -31.21
C SER A 785 47.31 -40.16 -31.81
N ARG A 786 47.48 -40.19 -33.14
CA ARG A 786 48.37 -39.26 -33.88
C ARG A 786 47.91 -37.81 -33.74
N HIS A 787 46.59 -37.58 -33.76
CA HIS A 787 46.04 -36.24 -33.56
C HIS A 787 46.35 -35.70 -32.15
N LEU A 788 46.21 -36.54 -31.11
CA LEU A 788 46.51 -36.16 -29.72
C LEU A 788 47.99 -35.78 -29.54
N GLN A 789 48.92 -36.59 -30.05
CA GLN A 789 50.37 -36.33 -29.96
C GLN A 789 50.77 -34.99 -30.60
N ILE A 790 50.22 -34.67 -31.77
CA ILE A 790 50.52 -33.41 -32.47
C ILE A 790 50.08 -32.21 -31.64
N ARG A 791 48.90 -32.28 -31.01
CA ARG A 791 48.34 -31.19 -30.19
C ARG A 791 49.19 -30.93 -28.94
N VAL A 792 49.55 -31.97 -28.21
CA VAL A 792 50.41 -31.89 -27.02
C VAL A 792 51.74 -31.21 -27.35
N ARG A 793 52.44 -31.68 -28.38
CA ARG A 793 53.74 -31.12 -28.79
C ARG A 793 53.65 -29.63 -29.11
N LYS A 794 52.64 -29.21 -29.88
CA LYS A 794 52.49 -27.81 -30.30
C LYS A 794 52.22 -26.85 -29.13
N LEU A 795 51.45 -27.30 -28.13
CA LEU A 795 51.21 -26.49 -26.93
C LEU A 795 52.47 -26.31 -26.09
N LEU A 796 53.26 -27.37 -25.90
CA LEU A 796 54.52 -27.31 -25.17
C LEU A 796 55.59 -26.46 -25.89
N GLU A 797 55.72 -26.58 -27.22
CA GLU A 797 56.59 -25.73 -28.04
C GLU A 797 56.24 -24.24 -27.88
N ASN A 798 54.95 -23.91 -27.88
CA ASN A 798 54.49 -22.53 -27.73
C ASN A 798 54.88 -21.96 -26.35
N ARG A 799 54.73 -22.76 -25.29
CA ARG A 799 55.14 -22.38 -23.93
C ARG A 799 56.63 -22.16 -23.78
N ALA A 800 57.46 -23.01 -24.39
CA ALA A 800 58.90 -22.84 -24.37
C ALA A 800 59.34 -21.51 -25.01
N LYS A 801 58.72 -21.13 -26.13
CA LYS A 801 58.98 -19.85 -26.82
C LYS A 801 58.62 -18.64 -25.96
N ILE A 802 57.47 -18.67 -25.28
CA ILE A 802 57.05 -17.59 -24.39
C ILE A 802 58.07 -17.39 -23.25
N ARG A 803 58.57 -18.49 -22.67
CA ARG A 803 59.57 -18.44 -21.59
C ARG A 803 60.92 -17.88 -22.05
N GLU A 804 61.40 -18.28 -23.23
CA GLU A 804 62.64 -17.75 -23.83
C GLU A 804 62.58 -16.23 -24.00
N HIS A 805 61.44 -15.70 -24.45
CA HIS A 805 61.25 -14.27 -24.67
C HIS A 805 61.39 -13.45 -23.37
N TYR A 806 60.85 -13.94 -22.25
CA TYR A 806 60.97 -13.27 -20.93
C TYR A 806 62.36 -13.39 -20.29
N LYS A 807 63.17 -14.39 -20.65
CA LYS A 807 64.57 -14.47 -20.18
C LYS A 807 65.46 -13.40 -20.81
N LEU A 808 65.17 -13.01 -22.05
CA LEU A 808 66.00 -12.10 -22.85
C LEU A 808 65.52 -10.65 -22.82
N SER A 809 64.28 -10.39 -22.45
CA SER A 809 63.70 -9.05 -22.42
C SER A 809 62.79 -8.85 -21.20
N THR A 810 63.12 -7.88 -20.34
CA THR A 810 62.27 -7.46 -19.19
C THR A 810 61.33 -6.31 -19.57
N ASP A 811 61.13 -6.04 -20.87
CA ASP A 811 60.12 -5.09 -21.32
C ASP A 811 58.74 -5.74 -21.29
N LEU A 812 58.09 -5.61 -20.14
CA LEU A 812 56.69 -6.02 -19.91
C LEU A 812 55.67 -5.17 -20.70
N LYS A 813 56.12 -4.34 -21.65
CA LYS A 813 55.29 -3.41 -22.44
C LYS A 813 54.80 -3.99 -23.77
N GLU A 814 55.35 -5.11 -24.26
CA GLU A 814 54.85 -5.76 -25.48
C GLU A 814 53.70 -6.73 -25.19
N GLU A 815 52.58 -6.59 -25.90
CA GLU A 815 51.42 -7.47 -25.80
C GLU A 815 51.72 -8.86 -26.40
N ILE A 816 52.23 -9.76 -25.58
CA ILE A 816 52.35 -11.16 -25.98
C ILE A 816 50.99 -11.84 -25.84
N SER A 817 50.49 -12.39 -26.94
CA SER A 817 49.30 -13.25 -27.02
C SER A 817 49.63 -14.64 -26.45
N GLY A 818 48.78 -15.18 -25.57
CA GLY A 818 48.96 -16.53 -24.98
C GLY A 818 49.33 -16.59 -23.49
N ILE A 819 49.30 -15.47 -22.76
CA ILE A 819 49.50 -15.41 -21.30
C ILE A 819 48.18 -15.01 -20.64
N SER A 820 47.79 -15.74 -19.59
CA SER A 820 46.57 -15.45 -18.82
C SER A 820 46.59 -14.01 -18.29
N ARG A 821 45.44 -13.35 -18.29
CA ARG A 821 45.26 -12.01 -17.71
C ARG A 821 45.71 -11.97 -16.24
N LEU A 822 45.54 -13.08 -15.51
CA LEU A 822 45.98 -13.21 -14.12
C LEU A 822 47.50 -13.25 -13.99
N ASP A 823 48.21 -13.91 -14.91
CA ASP A 823 49.68 -13.94 -14.92
C ASP A 823 50.28 -12.59 -15.29
N LYS A 824 49.67 -11.86 -16.23
CA LYS A 824 50.06 -10.48 -16.54
C LYS A 824 49.91 -9.58 -15.32
N LYS A 825 48.75 -9.64 -14.64
CA LYS A 825 48.48 -8.87 -13.41
C LYS A 825 49.47 -9.22 -12.29
N PHE A 826 49.81 -10.50 -12.15
CA PHE A 826 50.79 -10.97 -11.19
C PHE A 826 52.20 -10.41 -11.45
N LEU A 827 52.71 -10.51 -12.68
CA LEU A 827 54.03 -9.99 -13.03
C LEU A 827 54.11 -8.47 -12.91
N SER A 828 53.09 -7.74 -13.37
CA SER A 828 53.04 -6.27 -13.22
C SER A 828 52.99 -5.84 -11.75
N GLY A 829 52.16 -6.51 -10.94
CA GLY A 829 52.08 -6.22 -9.50
C GLY A 829 53.39 -6.52 -8.76
N LEU A 830 54.10 -7.57 -9.17
CA LEU A 830 55.40 -7.90 -8.58
C LEU A 830 56.49 -6.90 -8.98
N VAL A 831 56.51 -6.42 -10.24
CA VAL A 831 57.42 -5.34 -10.64
C VAL A 831 57.13 -4.06 -9.88
N GLN A 832 55.86 -3.64 -9.79
CA GLN A 832 55.46 -2.46 -9.04
C GLN A 832 55.90 -2.55 -7.57
N MET A 833 55.73 -3.70 -6.93
CA MET A 833 56.16 -3.90 -5.55
C MET A 833 57.67 -3.73 -5.36
N VAL A 834 58.48 -4.20 -6.31
CA VAL A 834 59.93 -4.01 -6.29
C VAL A 834 60.27 -2.53 -6.53
N GLU A 835 59.56 -1.84 -7.42
CA GLU A 835 59.76 -0.40 -7.67
C GLU A 835 59.36 0.51 -6.50
N GLU A 836 58.31 0.16 -5.75
CA GLU A 836 57.88 0.91 -4.55
C GLU A 836 58.86 0.76 -3.38
N ASN A 837 59.65 -0.32 -3.36
CA ASN A 837 60.56 -0.67 -2.25
C ASN A 837 62.02 -0.78 -2.71
N LEU A 838 62.44 0.06 -3.69
CA LEU A 838 63.78 0.00 -4.29
C LEU A 838 64.92 0.13 -3.26
N GLY A 839 64.78 1.06 -2.32
CA GLY A 839 65.79 1.38 -1.31
C GLY A 839 65.79 0.47 -0.08
N ASP A 840 64.87 -0.50 -0.01
CA ASP A 840 64.83 -1.45 1.11
C ASP A 840 65.79 -2.62 0.83
N GLU A 841 66.81 -2.75 1.67
CA GLU A 841 67.77 -3.86 1.63
C GLU A 841 67.17 -5.16 2.19
N ASN A 842 66.05 -5.08 2.94
CA ASN A 842 65.44 -6.19 3.66
C ASN A 842 64.13 -6.70 3.04
N LEU A 843 63.78 -6.26 1.82
CA LEU A 843 62.55 -6.69 1.15
C LEU A 843 62.48 -8.23 1.06
N SER A 844 61.71 -8.83 1.98
CA SER A 844 61.72 -10.28 2.17
C SER A 844 60.79 -10.95 1.18
N VAL A 845 61.22 -12.09 0.64
CA VAL A 845 60.39 -12.92 -0.25
C VAL A 845 59.10 -13.38 0.47
N ASP A 846 59.11 -13.45 1.81
CA ASP A 846 57.92 -13.75 2.61
C ASP A 846 56.90 -12.60 2.62
N GLU A 847 57.35 -11.34 2.62
CA GLU A 847 56.46 -10.17 2.50
C GLU A 847 55.86 -10.05 1.10
N MET A 848 56.66 -10.33 0.06
CA MET A 848 56.18 -10.38 -1.32
C MET A 848 55.10 -11.45 -1.49
N GLY A 849 55.34 -12.64 -0.94
CA GLY A 849 54.37 -13.73 -0.94
C GLY A 849 53.06 -13.34 -0.25
N THR A 850 53.16 -12.77 0.96
CA THR A 850 51.99 -12.35 1.76
C THR A 850 51.14 -11.31 1.03
N LYS A 851 51.76 -10.28 0.44
CA LYS A 851 51.04 -9.23 -0.31
C LYS A 851 50.44 -9.73 -1.62
N LEU A 852 51.03 -10.74 -2.26
CA LEU A 852 50.53 -11.33 -3.51
C LEU A 852 49.58 -12.53 -3.26
N GLY A 853 49.30 -12.87 -2.00
CA GLY A 853 48.39 -13.95 -1.62
C GLY A 853 48.92 -15.36 -1.91
N ILE A 854 50.24 -15.54 -2.06
CA ILE A 854 50.86 -16.84 -2.35
C ILE A 854 52.01 -17.13 -1.38
N SER A 855 52.20 -18.40 -1.00
CA SER A 855 53.32 -18.75 -0.12
C SER A 855 54.67 -18.51 -0.81
N ARG A 856 55.73 -18.30 -0.02
CA ARG A 856 57.10 -18.12 -0.50
C ARG A 856 57.52 -19.19 -1.51
N VAL A 857 57.20 -20.46 -1.25
CA VAL A 857 57.55 -21.58 -2.14
C VAL A 857 56.84 -21.45 -3.49
N HIS A 858 55.53 -21.16 -3.51
CA HIS A 858 54.78 -20.98 -4.76
C HIS A 858 55.24 -19.74 -5.54
N LEU A 859 55.63 -18.67 -4.84
CA LEU A 859 56.21 -17.47 -5.47
C LEU A 859 57.51 -17.82 -6.23
N TYR A 860 58.42 -18.56 -5.59
CA TYR A 860 59.66 -19.03 -6.23
C TYR A 860 59.39 -19.88 -7.48
N ARG A 861 58.47 -20.85 -7.36
CA ARG A 861 58.16 -21.77 -8.45
C ARG A 861 57.47 -21.06 -9.61
N LYS A 862 56.50 -20.18 -9.32
CA LYS A 862 55.75 -19.43 -10.32
C LYS A 862 56.63 -18.48 -11.13
N ILE A 863 57.52 -17.70 -10.49
CA ILE A 863 58.46 -16.84 -11.22
C ILE A 863 59.38 -17.68 -12.09
N LYS A 864 59.93 -18.78 -11.56
CA LYS A 864 60.82 -19.67 -12.32
C LYS A 864 60.12 -20.30 -13.53
N LYS A 865 58.84 -20.69 -13.43
CA LYS A 865 58.07 -21.25 -14.54
C LYS A 865 57.74 -20.19 -15.61
N LEU A 866 57.39 -18.97 -15.20
CA LEU A 866 57.02 -17.89 -16.13
C LEU A 866 58.23 -17.23 -16.81
N THR A 867 59.28 -16.90 -16.05
CA THR A 867 60.42 -16.09 -16.52
C THR A 867 61.73 -16.87 -16.63
N GLY A 868 61.81 -18.05 -16.01
CA GLY A 868 63.04 -18.85 -15.98
C GLY A 868 64.11 -18.35 -15.02
N LEU A 869 63.86 -17.27 -14.25
CA LEU A 869 64.79 -16.67 -13.29
C LEU A 869 64.46 -17.07 -11.85
N SER A 870 65.43 -16.95 -10.94
CA SER A 870 65.15 -17.02 -9.49
C SER A 870 64.48 -15.71 -9.02
N VAL A 871 63.80 -15.73 -7.86
CA VAL A 871 63.15 -14.52 -7.31
C VAL A 871 64.20 -13.42 -7.06
N SER A 872 65.36 -13.78 -6.51
CA SER A 872 66.45 -12.82 -6.25
C SER A 872 67.02 -12.23 -7.54
N ASP A 873 67.19 -13.05 -8.57
CA ASP A 873 67.67 -12.58 -9.89
C ASP A 873 66.62 -11.69 -10.55
N PHE A 874 65.33 -12.03 -10.39
CA PHE A 874 64.24 -11.22 -10.88
C PHE A 874 64.21 -9.84 -10.22
N VAL A 875 64.27 -9.77 -8.88
CA VAL A 875 64.32 -8.51 -8.14
C VAL A 875 65.55 -7.69 -8.55
N THR A 876 66.71 -8.34 -8.67
CA THR A 876 67.95 -7.70 -9.13
C THR A 876 67.77 -7.14 -10.54
N SER A 877 67.15 -7.89 -11.46
CA SER A 877 66.90 -7.42 -12.83
C SER A 877 66.01 -6.18 -12.88
N VAL A 878 64.97 -6.12 -12.03
CA VAL A 878 64.07 -4.96 -11.93
C VAL A 878 64.81 -3.75 -11.33
N LYS A 879 65.57 -3.93 -10.23
CA LYS A 879 66.38 -2.87 -9.61
C LYS A 879 67.43 -2.32 -10.59
N LEU A 880 68.11 -3.19 -11.33
CA LEU A 880 69.07 -2.80 -12.37
C LEU A 880 68.40 -2.03 -13.51
N LYS A 881 67.23 -2.47 -13.98
CA LYS A 881 66.48 -1.73 -15.00
C LYS A 881 66.07 -0.35 -14.50
N LYS A 882 65.55 -0.23 -13.27
CA LYS A 882 65.19 1.07 -12.69
C LYS A 882 66.39 1.99 -12.49
N SER A 883 67.55 1.41 -12.15
CA SER A 883 68.80 2.17 -12.07
C SER A 883 69.19 2.82 -13.40
N THR A 884 68.83 2.23 -14.54
CA THR A 884 69.08 2.85 -15.85
C THR A 884 68.30 4.15 -16.02
N GLU A 885 67.06 4.23 -15.56
CA GLU A 885 66.26 5.47 -15.59
C GLU A 885 66.86 6.54 -14.68
N LEU A 886 67.28 6.16 -13.47
CA LEU A 886 67.92 7.07 -12.51
C LEU A 886 69.28 7.56 -13.01
N LEU A 887 70.07 6.70 -13.66
CA LEU A 887 71.37 7.05 -14.25
C LEU A 887 71.25 8.09 -15.37
N LEU A 888 70.13 8.13 -16.08
CA LEU A 888 69.89 9.09 -17.16
C LEU A 888 69.27 10.40 -16.66
N ASN A 889 68.33 10.32 -15.70
CA ASN A 889 67.44 11.44 -15.39
C ASN A 889 67.70 12.14 -14.04
N SER A 890 68.42 11.52 -13.10
CA SER A 890 68.48 12.04 -11.71
C SER A 890 69.64 13.00 -11.42
N GLY A 891 70.67 13.04 -12.27
CA GLY A 891 71.90 13.83 -12.04
C GLY A 891 72.79 13.34 -10.88
N LYS A 892 72.42 12.25 -10.21
CA LYS A 892 73.16 11.65 -9.08
C LYS A 892 74.38 10.86 -9.56
N THR A 893 75.35 10.67 -8.67
CA THR A 893 76.53 9.82 -8.92
C THR A 893 76.15 8.34 -8.96
N ILE A 894 76.96 7.52 -9.64
CA ILE A 894 76.75 6.06 -9.73
C ILE A 894 76.68 5.43 -8.32
N SER A 895 77.46 5.94 -7.37
CA SER A 895 77.45 5.48 -5.98
C SER A 895 76.14 5.80 -5.26
N GLU A 896 75.59 7.02 -5.44
CA GLU A 896 74.30 7.41 -4.85
C GLU A 896 73.15 6.59 -5.43
N ILE A 897 73.17 6.34 -6.74
CA ILE A 897 72.14 5.53 -7.41
C ILE A 897 72.20 4.08 -6.94
N ALA A 898 73.41 3.52 -6.76
CA ALA A 898 73.57 2.16 -6.24
C ALA A 898 72.93 1.97 -4.87
N TYR A 899 73.08 2.95 -3.96
CA TYR A 899 72.41 2.91 -2.65
C TYR A 899 70.91 3.17 -2.76
N GLU A 900 70.47 4.08 -3.65
CA GLU A 900 69.05 4.39 -3.85
C GLU A 900 68.24 3.21 -4.40
N VAL A 901 68.84 2.41 -5.27
CA VAL A 901 68.24 1.15 -5.75
C VAL A 901 68.49 -0.04 -4.80
N GLY A 902 69.00 0.23 -3.59
CA GLY A 902 69.10 -0.74 -2.49
C GLY A 902 70.16 -1.81 -2.68
N PHE A 903 71.31 -1.48 -3.29
CA PHE A 903 72.50 -2.34 -3.30
C PHE A 903 73.43 -2.01 -2.13
N THR A 904 73.93 -3.05 -1.45
CA THR A 904 74.81 -2.94 -0.29
C THR A 904 76.17 -2.30 -0.56
N SER A 905 76.62 -2.28 -1.82
CA SER A 905 77.81 -1.53 -2.23
C SER A 905 77.79 -1.11 -3.71
N PRO A 906 78.35 0.06 -4.06
CA PRO A 906 78.50 0.51 -5.44
C PRO A 906 79.30 -0.45 -6.34
N SER A 907 80.26 -1.18 -5.76
CA SER A 907 81.05 -2.20 -6.46
C SER A 907 80.20 -3.42 -6.84
N TYR A 908 79.32 -3.87 -5.95
CA TYR A 908 78.39 -4.98 -6.23
C TYR A 908 77.35 -4.59 -7.27
N PHE A 909 76.81 -3.38 -7.18
CA PHE A 909 75.92 -2.80 -8.21
C PHE A 909 76.60 -2.79 -9.58
N SER A 910 77.82 -2.26 -9.68
CA SER A 910 78.54 -2.15 -10.95
C SER A 910 78.85 -3.52 -11.57
N ARG A 911 79.14 -4.54 -10.75
CA ARG A 911 79.32 -5.92 -11.21
C ARG A 911 78.02 -6.51 -11.76
N CYS A 912 76.92 -6.42 -11.01
CA CYS A 912 75.62 -6.95 -11.43
C CYS A 912 75.10 -6.22 -12.68
N PHE A 913 75.28 -4.91 -12.76
CA PHE A 913 74.92 -4.10 -13.93
C PHE A 913 75.72 -4.52 -15.17
N LYS A 914 77.04 -4.72 -15.04
CA LYS A 914 77.89 -5.20 -16.14
C LYS A 914 77.57 -6.64 -16.54
N GLU A 915 77.22 -7.50 -15.60
CA GLU A 915 76.83 -8.89 -15.87
C GLU A 915 75.51 -8.97 -16.63
N TYR A 916 74.56 -8.10 -16.27
CA TYR A 916 73.23 -8.00 -16.87
C TYR A 916 73.23 -7.31 -18.24
N PHE A 917 73.71 -6.07 -18.31
CA PHE A 917 73.71 -5.27 -19.55
C PHE A 917 74.93 -5.48 -20.44
N LYS A 918 75.88 -6.33 -20.02
CA LYS A 918 77.17 -6.59 -20.69
C LYS A 918 78.11 -5.38 -20.82
N ILE A 919 77.75 -4.22 -20.26
CA ILE A 919 78.55 -2.97 -20.25
C ILE A 919 78.54 -2.32 -18.86
N ALA A 920 79.57 -1.53 -18.54
CA ALA A 920 79.67 -0.87 -17.23
C ALA A 920 78.65 0.30 -17.10
N PRO A 921 78.17 0.64 -15.88
CA PRO A 921 77.21 1.75 -15.68
C PRO A 921 77.69 3.10 -16.23
N SER A 922 78.98 3.43 -16.05
CA SER A 922 79.57 4.67 -16.58
C SER A 922 79.59 4.71 -18.11
N GLU A 923 79.86 3.55 -18.74
CA GLU A 923 79.84 3.39 -20.19
C GLU A 923 78.42 3.44 -20.75
N TYR A 924 77.44 2.90 -20.01
CA TYR A 924 76.01 2.97 -20.34
C TYR A 924 75.52 4.42 -20.39
N VAL A 925 75.83 5.24 -19.38
CA VAL A 925 75.48 6.68 -19.35
C VAL A 925 76.14 7.42 -20.51
N ALA A 926 77.43 7.15 -20.79
CA ALA A 926 78.13 7.77 -21.92
C ALA A 926 77.51 7.40 -23.28
N ARG A 927 77.13 6.13 -23.47
CA ARG A 927 76.48 5.65 -24.70
C ARG A 927 75.09 6.26 -24.93
N MET A 928 74.31 6.45 -23.87
CA MET A 928 72.97 7.00 -23.96
C MET A 928 72.98 8.54 -24.09
N LYS A 929 73.87 9.26 -23.40
CA LYS A 929 74.04 10.72 -23.59
C LYS A 929 74.56 11.10 -24.99
N ASN A 930 75.32 10.22 -25.64
CA ASN A 930 75.72 10.39 -27.05
C ASN A 930 74.62 9.95 -28.06
N ARG A 931 73.49 9.43 -27.59
CA ARG A 931 72.33 9.03 -28.40
C ARG A 931 71.15 10.01 -28.32
N GLU A 932 71.22 11.07 -27.52
CA GLU A 932 70.28 12.19 -27.60
C GLU A 932 70.62 13.07 -28.82
N PRO A 933 69.75 13.20 -29.84
CA PRO A 933 69.88 14.28 -30.81
C PRO A 933 69.53 15.59 -30.11
N ARG A 934 70.28 16.66 -30.45
CA ARG A 934 69.88 18.04 -30.16
C ARG A 934 68.45 18.34 -30.58
#